data_AF-A0A1V8SFJ1-F1
#
_entry.id   AF-A0A1V8SFJ1-F1
#
_cell.length_a   1.000
_cell.length_b   1.000
_cell.length_c   1.000
_cell.angle_alpha   90.00
_cell.angle_beta   90.00
_cell.angle_gamma   90.00
#
_symmetry.space_group_name_H-M   'P 1'
#
loop_
_entity.id
_entity.type
_entity.pdbx_description
1 polymer ?
#
loop_
_entity_poly.entity_id
_entity_poly.type
_entity_poly.pdbx_seq_one_letter_code
_entity_poly.pdbx_strand_id
1 'polypeptide(L)'
;DEAAGNKVAGAWALVCKNIEVESDPRARFRKAKDYLATVRKEWKEVVEAEVRLYMLHCLVQFWLEACRQKEQERRIELVALIWDVARAVMKSDGLTKTTVSCVDMTSKALNLPPMPPAPVMDGLPDRKLAFKFALPTKVESTAIKESATDFQLLHCGPYLERSFDSAPDSRVEFNPDGWQRRVLDGIDANKSLFVVAPTSAGKTFISFYAMRKILEADDDGVLIYIAPTKALVNQIAAEIQARFSKNFKYGGRSVWAIHTRDYRINNVLGAQVIVTVPHVAQILLMAPGNANGWSTRVKRIIFDEVHSIGQAEDGVVWEQLLLLANCPIIALSATVGNPEEFSGWLESTQNAIGNELTTVHHPHRYSDLRKYFYVPPQRFAFNALPAKAAFGTLGLEGLIGFNYVHPVGALVDRSRGIPEDLALEPRDCFFLYHAMKRHQTDAYPMPMSLSPANALPKELRKKEILQWEKDLKDVLRKWMADNSSPYAGLLKELEAEFRDEKREVLQATNTADSTATDSYEVKEDPTSSTLPMLCRLHEQDALPAILFNYDRHQCENICEIVLNQLQESEATQRKSGPKWQKTLEKWEQWKKIQLKEAKTAKAASKAKKSKGDDEDGDRESKLDQARDAGGADTSVWDNFNPDAAQEGYHFADFSRVQQSELDKYTGQLGARGIAQWLIDALGRGIGVHHAGMNRKYRQIVEILFRKGFLRVIIATGTLALGINMPCKTVVFSGDSVFLTALNFRQCAGRAGRRGFDLLGNVVFQGISREKVCRLISSRLPDLNGHFPITTTLVL
;
A
#
# COMPACT_ATOMS: atom_id res chain seq x y z
N ASP A 1 -8.60 17.94 -37.01
CA ASP A 1 -7.85 17.74 -35.75
C ASP A 1 -7.39 19.03 -35.05
N GLU A 2 -6.86 20.04 -35.74
CA GLU A 2 -6.38 21.29 -35.11
C GLU A 2 -7.43 22.04 -34.26
N ALA A 3 -8.68 22.11 -34.73
CA ALA A 3 -9.79 22.74 -33.99
C ALA A 3 -10.17 21.98 -32.71
N ALA A 4 -9.99 20.65 -32.70
CA ALA A 4 -10.22 19.83 -31.51
C ALA A 4 -9.09 20.04 -30.49
N GLY A 5 -7.82 20.06 -30.94
CA GLY A 5 -6.66 20.32 -30.08
C GLY A 5 -6.70 21.69 -29.38
N ASN A 6 -7.12 22.74 -30.09
CA ASN A 6 -7.27 24.09 -29.52
C ASN A 6 -8.40 24.18 -28.49
N LYS A 7 -9.50 23.43 -28.69
CA LYS A 7 -10.60 23.35 -27.72
C LYS A 7 -10.16 22.66 -26.42
N VAL A 8 -9.37 21.58 -26.53
CA VAL A 8 -8.82 20.86 -25.37
C VAL A 8 -7.82 21.74 -24.61
N ALA A 9 -6.93 22.44 -25.32
CA ALA A 9 -5.99 23.40 -24.71
C ALA A 9 -6.72 24.56 -24.00
N GLY A 10 -7.79 25.10 -24.59
CA GLY A 10 -8.62 26.13 -23.98
C GLY A 10 -9.34 25.64 -22.70
N ALA A 11 -9.82 24.40 -22.69
CA ALA A 11 -10.41 23.79 -21.50
C ALA A 11 -9.39 23.62 -20.37
N TRP A 12 -8.16 23.19 -20.70
CA TRP A 12 -7.07 23.13 -19.72
C TRP A 12 -6.73 24.51 -19.16
N ALA A 13 -6.68 25.56 -19.99
CA ALA A 13 -6.41 26.91 -19.52
C ALA A 13 -7.45 27.44 -18.53
N LEU A 14 -8.73 27.08 -18.69
CA LEU A 14 -9.78 27.40 -17.72
C LEU A 14 -9.57 26.67 -16.39
N VAL A 15 -9.20 25.38 -16.46
CA VAL A 15 -8.88 24.58 -15.27
C VAL A 15 -7.66 25.13 -14.54
N CYS A 16 -6.58 25.50 -15.25
CA CYS A 16 -5.43 26.17 -14.66
C CYS A 16 -5.82 27.43 -13.89
N LYS A 17 -6.66 28.29 -14.48
CA LYS A 17 -7.13 29.51 -13.81
C LYS A 17 -7.86 29.22 -12.50
N ASN A 18 -8.67 28.17 -12.47
CA ASN A 18 -9.38 27.75 -11.25
C ASN A 18 -8.43 27.16 -10.20
N ILE A 19 -7.39 26.43 -10.63
CA ILE A 19 -6.39 25.85 -9.72
C ILE A 19 -5.48 26.94 -9.14
N GLU A 20 -5.11 27.96 -9.92
CA GLU A 20 -4.28 29.11 -9.49
C GLU A 20 -4.92 29.98 -8.40
N VAL A 21 -6.23 29.86 -8.15
CA VAL A 21 -6.88 30.53 -7.00
C VAL A 21 -6.32 30.02 -5.66
N GLU A 22 -5.82 28.78 -5.63
CA GLU A 22 -5.25 28.17 -4.44
C GLU A 22 -3.83 28.67 -4.17
N SER A 23 -3.59 29.19 -2.97
CA SER A 23 -2.28 29.77 -2.62
C SER A 23 -1.20 28.70 -2.39
N ASP A 24 -1.55 27.53 -1.82
CA ASP A 24 -0.60 26.46 -1.51
C ASP A 24 -0.19 25.67 -2.77
N PRO A 25 1.10 25.69 -3.18
CA PRO A 25 1.59 24.90 -4.31
C PRO A 25 1.33 23.39 -4.19
N ARG A 26 1.27 22.86 -2.97
CA ARG A 26 1.00 21.43 -2.72
C ARG A 26 -0.44 21.06 -3.06
N ALA A 27 -1.38 21.93 -2.71
CA ALA A 27 -2.79 21.75 -3.05
C ALA A 27 -3.02 21.88 -4.56
N ARG A 28 -2.34 22.83 -5.22
CA ARG A 28 -2.34 22.96 -6.69
C ARG A 28 -1.81 21.71 -7.39
N PHE A 29 -0.69 21.16 -6.91
CA PHE A 29 -0.15 19.90 -7.42
C PHE A 29 -1.15 18.74 -7.32
N ARG A 30 -1.85 18.59 -6.18
CA ARG A 30 -2.87 17.55 -5.99
C ARG A 30 -4.04 17.73 -6.96
N LYS A 31 -4.61 18.94 -7.06
CA LYS A 31 -5.72 19.22 -8.00
C LYS A 31 -5.32 18.96 -9.46
N ALA A 32 -4.09 19.32 -9.86
CA ALA A 32 -3.58 19.04 -11.20
C ALA A 32 -3.41 17.54 -11.47
N LYS A 33 -2.93 16.78 -10.47
CA LYS A 33 -2.83 15.31 -10.55
C LYS A 33 -4.21 14.65 -10.65
N ASP A 34 -5.19 15.11 -9.89
CA ASP A 34 -6.56 14.62 -9.93
C ASP A 34 -7.24 14.94 -11.27
N TYR A 35 -6.98 16.13 -11.82
CA TYR A 35 -7.40 16.47 -13.18
C TYR A 35 -6.82 15.47 -14.20
N LEU A 36 -5.51 15.24 -14.20
CA LEU A 36 -4.88 14.29 -15.12
C LEU A 36 -5.46 12.86 -15.01
N ALA A 37 -5.87 12.45 -13.81
CA ALA A 37 -6.50 11.16 -13.58
C ALA A 37 -7.91 11.06 -14.17
N THR A 38 -8.65 12.17 -14.22
CA THR A 38 -10.06 12.23 -14.68
C THR A 38 -10.21 12.61 -16.16
N VAL A 39 -9.15 13.12 -16.80
CA VAL A 39 -9.15 13.48 -18.22
C VAL A 39 -9.32 12.24 -19.11
N ARG A 40 -10.12 12.39 -20.18
CA ARG A 40 -10.38 11.35 -21.19
C ARG A 40 -9.12 10.96 -21.94
N LYS A 41 -9.02 9.69 -22.37
CA LYS A 41 -7.81 9.16 -23.03
C LYS A 41 -7.45 9.96 -24.29
N GLU A 42 -8.42 10.37 -25.11
CA GLU A 42 -8.15 11.13 -26.33
C GLU A 42 -7.64 12.55 -26.06
N TRP A 43 -7.94 13.11 -24.87
CA TRP A 43 -7.48 14.44 -24.50
C TRP A 43 -6.07 14.41 -23.89
N LYS A 44 -5.67 13.27 -23.30
CA LYS A 44 -4.34 13.10 -22.70
C LYS A 44 -3.23 13.32 -23.72
N GLU A 45 -3.36 12.77 -24.92
CA GLU A 45 -2.40 12.93 -26.03
C GLU A 45 -2.08 14.40 -26.36
N VAL A 46 -2.95 15.36 -26.01
CA VAL A 46 -2.81 16.79 -26.32
C VAL A 46 -2.38 17.66 -25.12
N VAL A 47 -2.79 17.33 -23.89
CA VAL A 47 -2.55 18.18 -22.71
C VAL A 47 -1.70 17.53 -21.61
N GLU A 48 -1.42 16.23 -21.69
CA GLU A 48 -0.71 15.50 -20.65
C GLU A 48 0.68 16.10 -20.33
N ALA A 49 1.47 16.42 -21.36
CA ALA A 49 2.77 17.08 -21.18
C ALA A 49 2.65 18.44 -20.47
N GLU A 50 1.66 19.26 -20.82
CA GLU A 50 1.46 20.59 -20.24
C GLU A 50 0.89 20.53 -18.80
N VAL A 51 0.00 19.57 -18.52
CA VAL A 51 -0.51 19.31 -17.16
C VAL A 51 0.61 18.84 -16.25
N ARG A 52 1.47 17.93 -16.71
CA ARG A 52 2.66 17.51 -15.95
C ARG A 52 3.67 18.65 -15.80
N LEU A 53 3.82 19.52 -16.79
CA LEU A 53 4.65 20.71 -16.64
C LEU A 53 4.09 21.66 -15.57
N TYR A 54 2.77 21.78 -15.43
CA TYR A 54 2.14 22.53 -14.35
C TYR A 54 2.39 21.89 -12.98
N MET A 55 2.35 20.56 -12.90
CA MET A 55 2.77 19.84 -11.70
C MET A 55 4.23 20.15 -11.35
N LEU A 56 5.15 20.08 -12.33
CA LEU A 56 6.55 20.46 -12.16
C LEU A 56 6.70 21.89 -11.66
N HIS A 57 5.94 22.83 -12.22
CA HIS A 57 5.91 24.23 -11.78
C HIS A 57 5.57 24.38 -10.30
N CYS A 58 4.53 23.68 -9.81
CA CYS A 58 4.15 23.70 -8.40
C CYS A 58 5.28 23.16 -7.49
N LEU A 59 5.95 22.09 -7.91
CA LEU A 59 7.07 21.51 -7.16
C LEU A 59 8.26 22.47 -7.10
N VAL A 60 8.62 23.09 -8.23
CA VAL A 60 9.72 24.04 -8.31
C VAL A 60 9.43 25.28 -7.46
N GLN A 61 8.19 25.80 -7.47
CA GLN A 61 7.80 26.90 -6.57
C GLN A 61 7.99 26.52 -5.09
N PHE A 62 7.59 25.31 -4.72
CA PHE A 62 7.75 24.83 -3.35
C PHE A 62 9.21 24.65 -2.95
N TRP A 63 10.07 24.17 -3.87
CA TRP A 63 11.51 24.07 -3.64
C TRP A 63 12.19 25.43 -3.51
N LEU A 64 11.80 26.40 -4.34
CA LEU A 64 12.32 27.77 -4.25
C LEU A 64 11.98 28.42 -2.91
N GLU A 65 10.78 28.16 -2.39
CA GLU A 65 10.39 28.62 -1.06
C GLU A 65 11.20 27.94 0.05
N ALA A 66 11.42 26.63 -0.05
CA ALA A 66 12.30 25.89 0.88
C ALA A 66 13.75 26.43 0.85
N CYS A 67 14.26 26.79 -0.34
CA CYS A 67 15.57 27.40 -0.50
C CYS A 67 15.65 28.78 0.18
N ARG A 68 14.61 29.62 0.04
CA ARG A 68 14.54 30.91 0.74
C ARG A 68 14.53 30.76 2.26
N GLN A 69 13.89 29.70 2.75
CA GLN A 69 13.81 29.36 4.18
C GLN A 69 15.04 28.58 4.69
N LYS A 70 16.03 28.28 3.83
CA LYS A 70 17.23 27.47 4.14
C LYS A 70 16.91 26.04 4.62
N GLU A 71 15.82 25.45 4.15
CA GLU A 71 15.39 24.08 4.48
C GLU A 71 15.78 23.04 3.42
N GLN A 72 16.82 23.31 2.63
CA GLN A 72 17.22 22.49 1.47
C GLN A 72 17.51 21.03 1.85
N GLU A 73 18.31 20.82 2.89
CA GLU A 73 18.74 19.49 3.33
C GLU A 73 17.56 18.66 3.86
N ARG A 74 16.63 19.31 4.58
CA ARG A 74 15.43 18.65 5.12
C ARG A 74 14.45 18.25 4.01
N ARG A 75 14.44 18.97 2.88
CA ARG A 75 13.47 18.77 1.80
C ARG A 75 14.09 18.26 0.50
N ILE A 76 15.28 17.68 0.56
CA ILE A 76 16.00 17.19 -0.64
C ILE A 76 15.20 16.14 -1.43
N GLU A 77 14.35 15.33 -0.75
CA GLU A 77 13.45 14.37 -1.41
C GLU A 77 12.45 15.04 -2.37
N LEU A 78 12.14 16.32 -2.18
CA LEU A 78 11.33 17.10 -3.12
C LEU A 78 12.03 17.23 -4.47
N VAL A 79 13.37 17.38 -4.48
CA VAL A 79 14.15 17.46 -5.72
C VAL A 79 14.12 16.13 -6.47
N ALA A 80 14.08 15.01 -5.75
CA ALA A 80 13.91 13.69 -6.38
C ALA A 80 12.53 13.56 -7.04
N LEU A 81 11.47 14.10 -6.42
CA LEU A 81 10.14 14.17 -7.03
C LEU A 81 10.11 15.13 -8.24
N ILE A 82 10.80 16.27 -8.17
CA ILE A 82 10.98 17.19 -9.31
C ILE A 82 11.61 16.46 -10.49
N TRP A 83 12.67 15.69 -10.23
CA TRP A 83 13.35 14.89 -11.25
C TRP A 83 12.40 13.85 -11.88
N ASP A 84 11.64 13.10 -11.07
CA ASP A 84 10.70 12.10 -11.59
C ASP A 84 9.58 12.73 -12.45
N VAL A 85 8.98 13.83 -11.97
CA VAL A 85 7.94 14.55 -12.75
C VAL A 85 8.52 15.13 -14.04
N ALA A 86 9.74 15.67 -14.00
CA ALA A 86 10.42 16.17 -15.20
C ALA A 86 10.68 15.04 -16.22
N ARG A 87 11.12 13.86 -15.78
CA ARG A 87 11.22 12.69 -16.68
C ARG A 87 9.86 12.28 -17.23
N ALA A 88 8.81 12.31 -16.41
CA ALA A 88 7.46 11.97 -16.86
C ALA A 88 6.95 12.95 -17.92
N VAL A 89 7.27 14.25 -17.82
CA VAL A 89 7.03 15.23 -18.89
C VAL A 89 7.73 14.79 -20.18
N MET A 90 9.03 14.47 -20.11
CA MET A 90 9.82 14.07 -21.29
C MET A 90 9.38 12.74 -21.93
N LYS A 91 8.67 11.89 -21.19
CA LYS A 91 8.06 10.64 -21.70
C LYS A 91 6.59 10.81 -22.13
N SER A 92 6.01 12.01 -21.98
CA SER A 92 4.59 12.24 -22.30
C SER A 92 4.35 12.41 -23.79
N ASP A 93 3.18 11.97 -24.24
CA ASP A 93 2.64 12.38 -25.53
C ASP A 93 2.29 13.89 -25.49
N GLY A 94 2.38 14.57 -26.63
CA GLY A 94 2.01 15.99 -26.70
C GLY A 94 3.10 17.00 -26.32
N LEU A 95 4.38 16.60 -26.38
CA LEU A 95 5.52 17.48 -26.10
C LEU A 95 5.60 18.65 -27.09
N THR A 96 5.77 19.87 -26.55
CA THR A 96 6.05 21.08 -27.33
C THR A 96 7.49 21.57 -27.10
N LYS A 97 8.00 22.41 -28.00
CA LYS A 97 9.32 23.05 -27.84
C LYS A 97 9.38 23.84 -26.53
N THR A 98 8.30 24.52 -26.19
CA THR A 98 8.18 25.27 -24.93
C THR A 98 8.27 24.36 -23.71
N THR A 99 7.59 23.20 -23.71
CA THR A 99 7.63 22.27 -22.56
C THR A 99 9.03 21.69 -22.35
N VAL A 100 9.71 21.29 -23.43
CA VAL A 100 11.09 20.79 -23.37
C VAL A 100 12.03 21.86 -22.84
N SER A 101 11.93 23.10 -23.35
CA SER A 101 12.77 24.21 -22.89
C SER A 101 12.60 24.50 -21.39
N CYS A 102 11.38 24.40 -20.85
CA CYS A 102 11.16 24.60 -19.42
C CYS A 102 11.79 23.48 -18.56
N VAL A 103 11.71 22.23 -19.03
CA VAL A 103 12.36 21.09 -18.36
C VAL A 103 13.87 21.23 -18.39
N ASP A 104 14.45 21.59 -19.53
CA ASP A 104 15.90 21.81 -19.68
C ASP A 104 16.42 22.94 -18.78
N MET A 105 15.68 24.05 -18.71
CA MET A 105 16.02 25.15 -17.79
C MET A 105 15.97 24.70 -16.33
N THR A 106 14.97 23.91 -15.96
CA THR A 106 14.85 23.36 -14.59
C THR A 106 15.98 22.39 -14.28
N SER A 107 16.30 21.50 -15.22
CA SER A 107 17.40 20.53 -15.10
C SER A 107 18.75 21.23 -14.90
N LYS A 108 19.06 22.23 -15.72
CA LYS A 108 20.30 23.02 -15.59
C LYS A 108 20.36 23.80 -14.28
N ALA A 109 19.26 24.43 -13.88
CA ALA A 109 19.25 25.27 -12.69
C ALA A 109 19.37 24.48 -11.38
N LEU A 110 18.77 23.29 -11.32
CA LEU A 110 18.86 22.41 -10.15
C LEU A 110 20.01 21.41 -10.22
N ASN A 111 20.77 21.38 -11.33
CA ASN A 111 21.81 20.38 -11.63
C ASN A 111 21.26 18.93 -11.57
N LEU A 112 20.08 18.69 -12.14
CA LEU A 112 19.41 17.39 -12.07
C LEU A 112 20.18 16.30 -12.84
N PRO A 113 20.00 15.02 -12.48
CA PRO A 113 20.51 13.91 -13.26
C PRO A 113 20.01 13.91 -14.72
N PRO A 114 20.69 13.18 -15.63
CA PRO A 114 20.32 13.11 -17.03
C PRO A 114 18.85 12.70 -17.21
N MET A 115 18.21 13.33 -18.19
CA MET A 115 16.83 13.04 -18.58
C MET A 115 16.81 12.14 -19.82
N PRO A 116 15.76 11.32 -20.01
CA PRO A 116 15.58 10.58 -21.25
C PRO A 116 15.51 11.54 -22.44
N PRO A 117 16.06 11.16 -23.61
CA PRO A 117 15.99 12.00 -24.81
C PRO A 117 14.53 12.24 -25.19
N ALA A 118 14.23 13.46 -25.66
CA ALA A 118 12.89 13.76 -26.15
C ALA A 118 12.55 12.83 -27.34
N PRO A 119 11.37 12.20 -27.36
CA PRO A 119 10.91 11.46 -28.54
C PRO A 119 10.83 12.40 -29.76
N VAL A 120 10.84 11.81 -30.95
CA VAL A 120 10.66 12.56 -32.21
C VAL A 120 9.36 13.35 -32.12
N MET A 121 9.44 14.66 -32.26
CA MET A 121 8.28 15.56 -32.15
C MET A 121 7.41 15.42 -33.41
N ASP A 122 6.47 14.49 -33.39
CA ASP A 122 5.49 14.35 -34.47
C ASP A 122 4.40 15.42 -34.34
N GLY A 123 4.48 16.45 -35.20
CA GLY A 123 3.30 17.15 -35.75
C GLY A 123 2.52 18.16 -34.89
N LEU A 124 2.80 18.35 -33.60
CA LEU A 124 2.04 19.34 -32.80
C LEU A 124 2.64 20.77 -32.91
N PRO A 125 1.82 21.79 -33.26
CA PRO A 125 2.26 23.18 -33.27
C PRO A 125 2.56 23.67 -31.85
N ASP A 126 3.65 24.44 -31.71
CA ASP A 126 4.02 25.03 -30.42
C ASP A 126 2.97 26.05 -29.98
N ARG A 127 2.66 26.07 -28.68
CA ARG A 127 1.60 26.92 -28.11
C ARG A 127 2.06 27.59 -26.82
N LYS A 128 1.52 28.77 -26.55
CA LYS A 128 1.78 29.50 -25.30
C LYS A 128 1.17 28.73 -24.12
N LEU A 129 1.97 28.55 -23.07
CA LEU A 129 1.52 27.89 -21.83
C LEU A 129 0.32 28.62 -21.20
N ALA A 130 -0.59 27.85 -20.62
CA ALA A 130 -1.73 28.37 -19.86
C ALA A 130 -1.35 29.16 -18.59
N PHE A 131 -0.08 29.06 -18.15
CA PHE A 131 0.42 29.61 -16.91
C PHE A 131 1.86 30.12 -17.06
N LYS A 132 2.34 30.89 -16.08
CA LYS A 132 3.70 31.42 -16.06
C LYS A 132 4.61 30.46 -15.28
N PHE A 133 5.46 29.73 -16.00
CA PHE A 133 6.39 28.77 -15.39
C PHE A 133 7.36 29.45 -14.40
N ALA A 134 7.69 28.73 -13.32
CA ALA A 134 8.55 29.24 -12.27
C ALA A 134 10.00 28.92 -12.63
N LEU A 135 10.75 29.94 -13.04
CA LEU A 135 12.15 29.78 -13.38
C LEU A 135 13.03 29.94 -12.12
N PRO A 136 13.96 29.01 -11.84
CA PRO A 136 14.82 29.09 -10.65
C PRO A 136 15.90 30.19 -10.69
N THR A 137 15.92 31.05 -11.71
CA THR A 137 17.03 31.98 -12.01
C THR A 137 17.24 33.12 -11.00
N LYS A 138 16.34 33.29 -10.02
CA LYS A 138 16.36 34.41 -9.07
C LYS A 138 16.79 34.03 -7.64
N VAL A 139 17.14 32.78 -7.38
CA VAL A 139 17.49 32.30 -6.03
C VAL A 139 18.88 31.66 -6.06
N GLU A 140 19.80 32.19 -5.25
CA GLU A 140 21.14 31.62 -5.07
C GLU A 140 21.05 30.24 -4.37
N SER A 141 21.91 29.29 -4.76
CA SER A 141 22.04 27.95 -4.15
C SER A 141 20.83 27.00 -4.31
N THR A 142 20.17 26.96 -5.47
CA THR A 142 19.06 26.01 -5.72
C THR A 142 19.50 24.63 -6.20
N ALA A 143 20.75 24.49 -6.64
CA ALA A 143 21.32 23.25 -7.19
C ALA A 143 21.62 22.19 -6.12
N ILE A 144 21.54 20.92 -6.53
CA ILE A 144 22.01 19.80 -5.69
C ILE A 144 23.53 19.92 -5.45
N LYS A 145 23.97 19.51 -4.25
CA LYS A 145 25.39 19.56 -3.84
C LYS A 145 26.16 18.32 -4.30
N GLU A 146 25.47 17.19 -4.35
CA GLU A 146 26.00 15.88 -4.69
C GLU A 146 26.22 15.71 -6.20
N SER A 147 26.98 14.68 -6.58
CA SER A 147 27.06 14.27 -7.99
C SER A 147 25.71 13.72 -8.46
N ALA A 148 25.44 13.80 -9.77
CA ALA A 148 24.19 13.28 -10.34
C ALA A 148 23.98 11.78 -10.06
N THR A 149 25.05 10.99 -9.97
CA THR A 149 24.97 9.56 -9.63
C THR A 149 24.64 9.35 -8.16
N ASP A 150 25.31 10.08 -7.26
CA ASP A 150 25.10 9.94 -5.81
C ASP A 150 23.70 10.41 -5.42
N PHE A 151 23.22 11.50 -6.01
CA PHE A 151 21.85 11.98 -5.82
C PHE A 151 20.82 10.93 -6.24
N GLN A 152 21.03 10.27 -7.38
CA GLN A 152 20.14 9.20 -7.82
C GLN A 152 20.12 8.02 -6.85
N LEU A 153 21.29 7.62 -6.33
CA LEU A 153 21.41 6.52 -5.37
C LEU A 153 20.79 6.85 -4.01
N LEU A 154 21.02 8.05 -3.49
CA LEU A 154 20.57 8.47 -2.17
C LEU A 154 19.07 8.80 -2.12
N HIS A 155 18.54 9.50 -3.15
CA HIS A 155 17.21 10.10 -3.09
C HIS A 155 16.26 9.61 -4.17
N CYS A 156 16.75 9.21 -5.35
CA CYS A 156 15.89 8.82 -6.46
C CYS A 156 15.52 7.33 -6.50
N GLY A 157 16.04 6.52 -5.58
CA GLY A 157 15.84 5.06 -5.55
C GLY A 157 14.37 4.62 -5.77
N PRO A 158 13.39 5.17 -5.04
CA PRO A 158 11.98 4.85 -5.24
C PRO A 158 11.43 5.21 -6.63
N TYR A 159 12.02 6.19 -7.32
CA TYR A 159 11.59 6.69 -8.62
C TYR A 159 12.33 6.05 -9.81
N LEU A 160 13.34 5.20 -9.54
CA LEU A 160 14.06 4.49 -10.61
C LEU A 160 13.11 3.58 -11.39
N GLU A 161 13.35 3.47 -12.69
CA GLU A 161 12.54 2.64 -13.57
C GLU A 161 12.61 1.16 -13.15
N ARG A 162 11.43 0.53 -13.04
CA ARG A 162 11.23 -0.81 -12.44
C ARG A 162 10.85 -1.90 -13.44
N SER A 163 10.83 -1.58 -14.74
CA SER A 163 10.45 -2.53 -15.79
C SER A 163 11.49 -3.66 -15.88
N PHE A 164 11.05 -4.91 -15.73
CA PHE A 164 11.90 -6.10 -15.88
C PHE A 164 11.63 -6.72 -17.25
N ASP A 165 12.06 -5.99 -18.29
CA ASP A 165 11.79 -6.32 -19.69
C ASP A 165 10.27 -6.38 -20.00
N SER A 166 9.54 -5.39 -19.47
CA SER A 166 8.10 -5.22 -19.68
C SER A 166 7.80 -4.92 -21.15
N ALA A 167 6.86 -5.64 -21.75
CA ALA A 167 6.48 -5.48 -23.15
C ALA A 167 4.95 -5.58 -23.32
N PRO A 168 4.36 -4.98 -24.35
CA PRO A 168 2.95 -5.19 -24.69
C PRO A 168 2.67 -6.67 -24.95
N ASP A 169 1.55 -7.18 -24.44
CA ASP A 169 1.11 -8.56 -24.63
C ASP A 169 -0.41 -8.59 -24.80
N SER A 170 -0.92 -9.15 -25.90
CA SER A 170 -2.36 -9.14 -26.21
C SER A 170 -3.23 -9.92 -25.22
N ARG A 171 -2.63 -10.77 -24.38
CA ARG A 171 -3.35 -11.55 -23.37
C ARG A 171 -3.79 -10.70 -22.19
N VAL A 172 -3.18 -9.54 -21.94
CA VAL A 172 -3.46 -8.70 -20.76
C VAL A 172 -3.55 -7.22 -21.14
N GLU A 173 -4.26 -6.42 -20.34
CA GLU A 173 -4.48 -4.98 -20.63
C GLU A 173 -3.31 -4.07 -20.20
N PHE A 174 -2.27 -4.64 -19.58
CA PHE A 174 -1.08 -3.94 -19.14
C PHE A 174 0.16 -4.53 -19.83
N ASN A 175 1.33 -3.91 -19.65
CA ASN A 175 2.60 -4.46 -20.18
C ASN A 175 3.22 -5.42 -19.16
N PRO A 176 3.09 -6.76 -19.31
CA PRO A 176 3.66 -7.71 -18.37
C PRO A 176 5.18 -7.78 -18.46
N ASP A 177 5.80 -8.03 -17.31
CA ASP A 177 7.25 -8.29 -17.20
C ASP A 177 7.63 -9.60 -17.89
N GLY A 178 8.91 -9.77 -18.22
CA GLY A 178 9.38 -10.99 -18.90
C GLY A 178 9.04 -12.29 -18.16
N TRP A 179 9.11 -12.31 -16.82
CA TRP A 179 8.73 -13.47 -16.02
C TRP A 179 7.21 -13.74 -16.05
N GLN A 180 6.39 -12.70 -16.15
CA GLN A 180 4.93 -12.81 -16.26
C GLN A 180 4.54 -13.37 -17.62
N ARG A 181 5.21 -12.94 -18.70
CA ARG A 181 5.03 -13.51 -20.03
C ARG A 181 5.37 -15.00 -20.08
N ARG A 182 6.48 -15.43 -19.47
CA ARG A 182 6.80 -16.87 -19.33
C ARG A 182 5.71 -17.67 -18.63
N VAL A 183 5.07 -17.09 -17.60
CA VAL A 183 3.93 -17.73 -16.94
C VAL A 183 2.73 -17.85 -17.88
N LEU A 184 2.40 -16.79 -18.63
CA LEU A 184 1.33 -16.83 -19.62
C LEU A 184 1.61 -17.90 -20.70
N ASP A 185 2.85 -17.99 -21.18
CA ASP A 185 3.26 -18.98 -22.17
C ASP A 185 3.11 -20.41 -21.65
N GLY A 186 3.45 -20.66 -20.39
CA GLY A 186 3.23 -21.97 -19.76
C GLY A 186 1.75 -22.30 -19.57
N ILE A 187 0.91 -21.31 -19.25
CA ILE A 187 -0.56 -21.48 -19.20
C ILE A 187 -1.11 -21.86 -20.58
N ASP A 188 -0.60 -21.24 -21.64
CA ASP A 188 -1.00 -21.48 -23.02
C ASP A 188 -0.58 -22.88 -23.50
N ALA A 189 0.66 -23.28 -23.20
CA ALA A 189 1.20 -24.61 -23.45
C ALA A 189 0.62 -25.71 -22.54
N ASN A 190 -0.33 -25.38 -21.65
CA ASN A 190 -0.97 -26.30 -20.72
C ASN A 190 0.00 -27.03 -19.77
N LYS A 191 1.11 -26.37 -19.39
CA LYS A 191 2.09 -26.88 -18.44
C LYS A 191 1.64 -26.62 -17.00
N SER A 192 2.16 -27.41 -16.08
CA SER A 192 2.14 -27.10 -14.65
C SER A 192 3.13 -25.98 -14.36
N LEU A 193 2.82 -25.12 -13.40
CA LEU A 193 3.61 -23.94 -13.09
C LEU A 193 3.90 -23.84 -11.60
N PHE A 194 5.16 -23.59 -11.24
CA PHE A 194 5.54 -23.17 -9.90
C PHE A 194 6.12 -21.74 -9.95
N VAL A 195 5.41 -20.79 -9.34
CA VAL A 195 5.73 -19.36 -9.41
C VAL A 195 6.09 -18.86 -8.02
N VAL A 196 7.35 -18.49 -7.84
CA VAL A 196 7.87 -17.87 -6.62
C VAL A 196 8.14 -16.40 -6.91
N ALA A 197 7.30 -15.52 -6.38
CA ALA A 197 7.46 -14.08 -6.52
C ALA A 197 6.94 -13.37 -5.26
N PRO A 198 7.57 -12.29 -4.76
CA PRO A 198 7.13 -11.59 -3.56
C PRO A 198 5.65 -11.14 -3.55
N THR A 199 5.12 -10.84 -2.37
CA THR A 199 3.84 -10.14 -2.24
C THR A 199 3.87 -8.83 -3.03
N SER A 200 2.73 -8.43 -3.60
CA SER A 200 2.61 -7.25 -4.47
C SER A 200 3.34 -7.32 -5.82
N ALA A 201 4.04 -8.41 -6.16
CA ALA A 201 4.63 -8.62 -7.50
C ALA A 201 3.57 -8.89 -8.61
N GLY A 202 2.30 -9.07 -8.23
CA GLY A 202 1.18 -9.21 -9.16
C GLY A 202 0.73 -10.64 -9.40
N LYS A 203 1.13 -11.62 -8.58
CA LYS A 203 0.78 -13.04 -8.79
C LYS A 203 -0.72 -13.30 -9.08
N THR A 204 -1.62 -12.52 -8.48
CA THR A 204 -3.07 -12.72 -8.62
C THR A 204 -3.59 -12.60 -10.07
N PHE A 205 -2.99 -11.78 -10.94
CA PHE A 205 -3.49 -11.67 -12.33
C PHE A 205 -3.32 -12.99 -13.11
N ILE A 206 -2.28 -13.77 -12.77
CA ILE A 206 -2.00 -15.08 -13.36
C ILE A 206 -3.23 -15.98 -13.23
N SER A 207 -3.85 -15.96 -12.05
CA SER A 207 -5.04 -16.73 -11.73
C SER A 207 -6.22 -16.35 -12.61
N PHE A 208 -6.42 -15.06 -12.88
CA PHE A 208 -7.52 -14.59 -13.73
C PHE A 208 -7.32 -14.98 -15.20
N TYR A 209 -6.09 -14.95 -15.71
CA TYR A 209 -5.82 -15.43 -17.06
C TYR A 209 -6.12 -16.93 -17.20
N ALA A 210 -5.68 -17.73 -16.23
CA ALA A 210 -5.97 -19.17 -16.20
C ALA A 210 -7.49 -19.46 -16.12
N MET A 211 -8.23 -18.70 -15.30
CA MET A 211 -9.70 -18.80 -15.22
C MET A 211 -10.36 -18.46 -16.55
N ARG A 212 -9.96 -17.35 -17.19
CA ARG A 212 -10.50 -16.92 -18.49
C ARG A 212 -10.35 -18.01 -19.54
N LYS A 213 -9.16 -18.63 -19.65
CA LYS A 213 -8.89 -19.70 -20.62
C LYS A 213 -9.87 -20.88 -20.47
N ILE A 214 -10.18 -21.29 -19.24
CA ILE A 214 -11.15 -22.37 -18.97
C ILE A 214 -12.58 -21.94 -19.30
N LEU A 215 -12.96 -20.72 -18.94
CA LEU A 215 -14.30 -20.19 -19.22
C LEU A 215 -14.56 -20.00 -20.71
N GLU A 216 -13.53 -19.66 -21.51
CA GLU A 216 -13.63 -19.46 -22.96
C GLU A 216 -13.56 -20.77 -23.75
N ALA A 217 -12.91 -21.81 -23.21
CA ALA A 217 -12.73 -23.08 -23.90
C ALA A 217 -14.05 -23.84 -24.12
N ASP A 218 -14.87 -23.98 -23.07
CA ASP A 218 -16.14 -24.72 -23.12
C ASP A 218 -17.03 -24.41 -21.89
N ASP A 219 -18.22 -25.00 -21.82
CA ASP A 219 -19.22 -24.84 -20.73
C ASP A 219 -19.06 -25.86 -19.58
N ASP A 220 -18.08 -26.77 -19.65
CA ASP A 220 -17.98 -27.93 -18.77
C ASP A 220 -16.73 -28.01 -17.89
N GLY A 221 -15.59 -27.56 -18.42
CA GLY A 221 -14.30 -27.53 -17.76
C GLY A 221 -14.33 -26.73 -16.45
N VAL A 222 -13.64 -27.27 -15.45
CA VAL A 222 -13.61 -26.74 -14.08
C VAL A 222 -12.18 -26.36 -13.70
N LEU A 223 -12.04 -25.20 -13.06
CA LEU A 223 -10.85 -24.75 -12.38
C LEU A 223 -11.12 -24.65 -10.88
N ILE A 224 -10.26 -25.23 -10.06
CA ILE A 224 -10.33 -25.11 -8.60
C ILE A 224 -9.28 -24.10 -8.15
N TYR A 225 -9.69 -23.07 -7.41
CA TYR A 225 -8.83 -22.12 -6.73
C TYR A 225 -8.80 -22.43 -5.23
N ILE A 226 -7.64 -22.82 -4.73
CA ILE A 226 -7.41 -23.17 -3.33
C ILE A 226 -6.68 -22.01 -2.65
N ALA A 227 -7.39 -21.37 -1.72
CA ALA A 227 -6.90 -20.26 -0.92
C ALA A 227 -6.65 -20.72 0.54
N PRO A 228 -5.58 -20.23 1.21
CA PRO A 228 -5.29 -20.60 2.59
C PRO A 228 -6.33 -20.10 3.59
N THR A 229 -6.98 -18.97 3.31
CA THR A 229 -7.93 -18.35 4.25
C THR A 229 -9.31 -18.11 3.63
N LYS A 230 -10.35 -18.20 4.47
CA LYS A 230 -11.73 -17.89 4.08
C LYS A 230 -11.90 -16.42 3.63
N ALA A 231 -11.06 -15.52 4.13
CA ALA A 231 -11.10 -14.13 3.72
C ALA A 231 -10.62 -13.98 2.26
N LEU A 232 -9.54 -14.69 1.88
CA LEU A 232 -9.09 -14.73 0.50
C LEU A 232 -10.14 -15.35 -0.43
N VAL A 233 -10.80 -16.42 0.00
CA VAL A 233 -11.89 -17.05 -0.77
C VAL A 233 -12.97 -16.03 -1.14
N ASN A 234 -13.42 -15.24 -0.16
CA ASN A 234 -14.41 -14.19 -0.41
C ASN A 234 -13.88 -13.09 -1.33
N GLN A 235 -12.62 -12.70 -1.15
CA GLN A 235 -11.99 -11.67 -1.98
C GLN A 235 -11.91 -12.11 -3.44
N ILE A 236 -11.36 -13.30 -3.70
CA ILE A 236 -11.19 -13.84 -5.05
C ILE A 236 -12.56 -14.10 -5.70
N ALA A 237 -13.54 -14.62 -4.96
CA ALA A 237 -14.89 -14.79 -5.48
C ALA A 237 -15.55 -13.46 -5.87
N ALA A 238 -15.39 -12.40 -5.08
CA ALA A 238 -15.88 -11.07 -5.43
C ALA A 238 -15.17 -10.50 -6.66
N GLU A 239 -13.87 -10.73 -6.81
CA GLU A 239 -13.11 -10.34 -8.01
C GLU A 239 -13.54 -11.13 -9.26
N ILE A 240 -13.82 -12.43 -9.13
CA ILE A 240 -14.36 -13.25 -10.22
C ILE A 240 -15.75 -12.75 -10.63
N GLN A 241 -16.64 -12.49 -9.66
CA GLN A 241 -17.98 -11.96 -9.92
C GLN A 241 -17.94 -10.62 -10.65
N ALA A 242 -16.98 -9.76 -10.33
CA ALA A 242 -16.83 -8.45 -10.97
C ALA A 242 -16.21 -8.54 -12.38
N ARG A 243 -15.39 -9.56 -12.65
CA ARG A 243 -14.61 -9.69 -13.90
C ARG A 243 -15.27 -10.55 -14.96
N PHE A 244 -15.96 -11.62 -14.55
CA PHE A 244 -16.42 -12.65 -15.48
C PHE A 244 -17.94 -12.78 -15.45
N SER A 245 -18.54 -12.78 -16.64
CA SER A 245 -19.94 -13.11 -16.87
C SER A 245 -20.01 -14.06 -18.05
N LYS A 246 -20.85 -15.08 -17.95
CA LYS A 246 -21.04 -16.09 -18.99
C LYS A 246 -22.47 -16.58 -19.01
N ASN A 247 -23.04 -16.66 -20.21
CA ASN A 247 -24.35 -17.25 -20.44
C ASN A 247 -24.17 -18.71 -20.82
N PHE A 248 -24.69 -19.60 -19.99
CA PHE A 248 -24.62 -21.04 -20.20
C PHE A 248 -25.78 -21.52 -21.07
N LYS A 249 -25.52 -22.50 -21.94
CA LYS A 249 -26.57 -23.10 -22.78
C LYS A 249 -27.65 -23.84 -21.97
N TYR A 250 -27.27 -24.39 -20.82
CA TYR A 250 -28.14 -25.18 -19.95
C TYR A 250 -28.27 -24.53 -18.56
N GLY A 251 -29.46 -24.61 -17.96
CA GLY A 251 -29.73 -24.09 -16.62
C GLY A 251 -28.95 -24.81 -15.52
N GLY A 252 -28.78 -24.14 -14.37
CA GLY A 252 -28.09 -24.71 -13.20
C GLY A 252 -26.55 -24.62 -13.24
N ARG A 253 -25.98 -24.02 -14.29
CA ARG A 253 -24.56 -23.70 -14.41
C ARG A 253 -24.27 -22.30 -13.86
N SER A 254 -23.07 -22.12 -13.32
CA SER A 254 -22.61 -20.81 -12.84
C SER A 254 -21.14 -20.59 -13.17
N VAL A 255 -20.73 -19.33 -13.30
CA VAL A 255 -19.32 -18.99 -13.53
C VAL A 255 -18.49 -19.42 -12.33
N TRP A 256 -18.98 -19.15 -11.13
CA TRP A 256 -18.23 -19.37 -9.89
C TRP A 256 -19.08 -19.90 -8.75
N ALA A 257 -18.44 -20.62 -7.83
CA ALA A 257 -19.03 -21.03 -6.55
C ALA A 257 -18.02 -20.91 -5.42
N ILE A 258 -18.52 -20.69 -4.20
CA ILE A 258 -17.73 -20.84 -2.98
C ILE A 258 -18.19 -22.11 -2.27
N HIS A 259 -17.21 -22.93 -1.89
CA HIS A 259 -17.46 -24.01 -0.94
C HIS A 259 -16.52 -23.85 0.26
N THR A 260 -17.09 -23.59 1.44
CA THR A 260 -16.39 -23.70 2.72
C THR A 260 -17.19 -24.60 3.67
N ARG A 261 -16.63 -24.93 4.84
CA ARG A 261 -17.34 -25.64 5.91
C ARG A 261 -18.53 -24.83 6.44
N ASP A 262 -18.43 -23.51 6.44
CA ASP A 262 -19.39 -22.62 7.10
C ASP A 262 -20.56 -22.21 6.19
N TYR A 263 -20.29 -22.06 4.89
CA TYR A 263 -21.29 -21.60 3.91
C TYR A 263 -20.91 -22.05 2.50
N ARG A 264 -21.94 -22.12 1.65
CA ARG A 264 -21.86 -22.43 0.23
C ARG A 264 -22.57 -21.33 -0.55
N ILE A 265 -21.97 -20.89 -1.66
CA ILE A 265 -22.58 -19.92 -2.59
C ILE A 265 -22.57 -20.54 -3.98
N ASN A 266 -23.71 -20.46 -4.67
CA ASN A 266 -23.99 -21.11 -5.95
C ASN A 266 -23.86 -22.64 -5.90
N ASN A 267 -24.21 -23.32 -6.99
CA ASN A 267 -24.07 -24.77 -7.10
C ASN A 267 -22.62 -25.13 -7.44
N VAL A 268 -21.91 -25.74 -6.49
CA VAL A 268 -20.49 -26.13 -6.63
C VAL A 268 -20.27 -27.07 -7.80
N LEU A 269 -21.12 -28.09 -7.97
CA LEU A 269 -20.98 -29.08 -9.05
C LEU A 269 -21.35 -28.50 -10.43
N GLY A 270 -22.14 -27.43 -10.45
CA GLY A 270 -22.54 -26.70 -11.67
C GLY A 270 -21.61 -25.52 -12.01
N ALA A 271 -20.61 -25.21 -11.17
CA ALA A 271 -19.72 -24.08 -11.39
C ALA A 271 -18.49 -24.46 -12.24
N GLN A 272 -17.98 -23.52 -13.04
CA GLN A 272 -16.70 -23.68 -13.75
C GLN A 272 -15.48 -23.20 -12.94
N VAL A 273 -15.65 -22.23 -12.03
CA VAL A 273 -14.58 -21.76 -11.14
C VAL A 273 -14.99 -21.96 -9.68
N ILE A 274 -14.28 -22.82 -8.96
CA ILE A 274 -14.61 -23.12 -7.57
C ILE A 274 -13.54 -22.53 -6.67
N VAL A 275 -13.95 -21.60 -5.80
CA VAL A 275 -13.04 -20.98 -4.83
C VAL A 275 -13.27 -21.62 -3.47
N THR A 276 -12.23 -22.22 -2.90
CA THR A 276 -12.35 -23.03 -1.69
C THR A 276 -11.07 -23.00 -0.84
N VAL A 277 -11.10 -23.72 0.29
CA VAL A 277 -9.99 -23.89 1.23
C VAL A 277 -9.44 -25.34 1.14
N PRO A 278 -8.19 -25.61 1.54
CA PRO A 278 -7.53 -26.91 1.34
C PRO A 278 -8.36 -28.11 1.80
N HIS A 279 -8.83 -28.10 3.04
CA HIS A 279 -9.66 -29.19 3.60
C HIS A 279 -10.92 -29.50 2.79
N VAL A 280 -11.55 -28.47 2.20
CA VAL A 280 -12.79 -28.66 1.42
C VAL A 280 -12.46 -29.12 0.00
N ALA A 281 -11.35 -28.65 -0.58
CA ALA A 281 -10.85 -29.16 -1.85
C ALA A 281 -10.55 -30.67 -1.77
N GLN A 282 -9.94 -31.11 -0.67
CA GLN A 282 -9.63 -32.52 -0.47
C GLN A 282 -10.89 -33.37 -0.43
N ILE A 283 -11.90 -32.94 0.33
CA ILE A 283 -13.20 -33.61 0.39
C ILE A 283 -13.84 -33.69 -1.00
N LEU A 284 -13.79 -32.60 -1.78
CA LEU A 284 -14.37 -32.56 -3.12
C LEU A 284 -13.70 -33.55 -4.08
N LEU A 285 -12.38 -33.66 -4.04
CA LEU A 285 -11.60 -34.55 -4.90
C LEU A 285 -11.72 -36.02 -4.48
N MET A 286 -11.80 -36.30 -3.18
CA MET A 286 -11.88 -37.66 -2.63
C MET A 286 -13.30 -38.23 -2.56
N ALA A 287 -14.34 -37.40 -2.71
CA ALA A 287 -15.73 -37.85 -2.60
C ALA A 287 -16.06 -38.90 -3.68
N PRO A 288 -16.54 -40.12 -3.32
CA PRO A 288 -16.83 -41.18 -4.29
C PRO A 288 -17.84 -40.77 -5.36
N GLY A 289 -18.87 -39.99 -4.98
CA GLY A 289 -19.87 -39.48 -5.91
C GLY A 289 -19.33 -38.53 -6.97
N ASN A 290 -18.14 -37.96 -6.75
CA ASN A 290 -17.48 -37.05 -7.68
C ASN A 290 -16.48 -37.75 -8.61
N ALA A 291 -16.04 -38.97 -8.27
CA ALA A 291 -14.91 -39.66 -8.91
C ALA A 291 -15.15 -40.03 -10.39
N ASN A 292 -16.36 -40.45 -10.75
CA ASN A 292 -16.68 -40.95 -12.11
C ASN A 292 -17.40 -39.92 -12.99
N GLY A 293 -17.31 -38.63 -12.67
CA GLY A 293 -17.98 -37.58 -13.44
C GLY A 293 -17.35 -36.21 -13.22
N TRP A 294 -17.60 -35.61 -12.06
CA TRP A 294 -17.19 -34.23 -11.79
C TRP A 294 -15.66 -34.05 -11.76
N SER A 295 -14.90 -34.99 -11.19
CA SER A 295 -13.43 -34.91 -11.11
C SER A 295 -12.76 -34.82 -12.49
N THR A 296 -13.28 -35.54 -13.49
CA THR A 296 -12.76 -35.54 -14.88
C THR A 296 -12.93 -34.20 -15.60
N ARG A 297 -13.84 -33.36 -15.09
CA ARG A 297 -14.06 -32.00 -15.57
C ARG A 297 -13.02 -31.03 -15.04
N VAL A 298 -12.30 -31.36 -13.96
CA VAL A 298 -11.25 -30.51 -13.39
C VAL A 298 -10.07 -30.49 -14.36
N LYS A 299 -9.86 -29.34 -15.02
CA LYS A 299 -8.80 -29.13 -16.01
C LYS A 299 -7.56 -28.46 -15.42
N ARG A 300 -7.70 -27.79 -14.28
CA ARG A 300 -6.61 -27.07 -13.61
C ARG A 300 -6.90 -26.80 -12.14
N ILE A 301 -5.86 -26.85 -11.30
CA ILE A 301 -5.95 -26.45 -9.89
C ILE A 301 -4.92 -25.34 -9.62
N ILE A 302 -5.38 -24.24 -9.02
CA ILE A 302 -4.54 -23.14 -8.55
C ILE A 302 -4.37 -23.27 -7.04
N PHE A 303 -3.11 -23.36 -6.62
CA PHE A 303 -2.68 -23.40 -5.24
C PHE A 303 -2.09 -22.03 -4.89
N ASP A 304 -2.80 -21.22 -4.10
CA ASP A 304 -2.32 -19.90 -3.69
C ASP A 304 -1.65 -19.95 -2.31
N GLU A 305 -0.55 -19.21 -2.13
CA GLU A 305 0.29 -19.23 -0.93
C GLU A 305 0.79 -20.63 -0.54
N VAL A 306 1.34 -21.38 -1.50
CA VAL A 306 1.82 -22.78 -1.33
C VAL A 306 2.82 -22.95 -0.18
N HIS A 307 3.53 -21.89 0.22
CA HIS A 307 4.38 -21.92 1.42
C HIS A 307 3.61 -22.26 2.72
N SER A 308 2.27 -22.19 2.71
CA SER A 308 1.43 -22.76 3.77
C SER A 308 1.67 -24.26 4.00
N ILE A 309 2.29 -24.98 3.05
CA ILE A 309 2.70 -26.38 3.23
C ILE A 309 3.66 -26.57 4.40
N GLY A 310 4.47 -25.57 4.74
CA GLY A 310 5.40 -25.63 5.88
C GLY A 310 4.73 -25.43 7.24
N GLN A 311 3.41 -25.19 7.29
CA GLN A 311 2.68 -25.03 8.54
C GLN A 311 2.21 -26.38 9.07
N ALA A 312 2.56 -26.71 10.32
CA ALA A 312 2.37 -28.05 10.88
C ALA A 312 0.92 -28.59 10.90
N GLU A 313 -0.10 -27.72 10.99
CA GLU A 313 -1.51 -28.16 11.07
C GLU A 313 -2.13 -28.44 9.70
N ASP A 314 -1.87 -27.59 8.70
CA ASP A 314 -2.48 -27.67 7.37
C ASP A 314 -1.57 -28.28 6.30
N GLY A 315 -0.27 -28.43 6.58
CA GLY A 315 0.75 -28.84 5.62
C GLY A 315 0.49 -30.21 4.98
N VAL A 316 0.03 -31.17 5.79
CA VAL A 316 -0.35 -32.51 5.34
C VAL A 316 -1.40 -32.47 4.24
N VAL A 317 -2.39 -31.58 4.37
CA VAL A 317 -3.49 -31.46 3.40
C VAL A 317 -3.02 -30.80 2.11
N TRP A 318 -2.13 -29.81 2.18
CA TRP A 318 -1.50 -29.23 1.00
C TRP A 318 -0.70 -30.26 0.20
N GLU A 319 0.11 -31.07 0.89
CA GLU A 319 0.90 -32.12 0.27
C GLU A 319 0.01 -33.19 -0.39
N GLN A 320 -1.01 -33.66 0.33
CA GLN A 320 -2.01 -34.60 -0.20
C GLN A 320 -2.70 -34.04 -1.45
N LEU A 321 -3.10 -32.78 -1.45
CA LEU A 321 -3.76 -32.17 -2.60
C LEU A 321 -2.85 -32.06 -3.84
N LEU A 322 -1.56 -31.73 -3.64
CA LEU A 322 -0.59 -31.67 -4.72
C LEU A 322 -0.35 -33.04 -5.34
N LEU A 323 -0.37 -34.11 -4.53
CA LEU A 323 -0.27 -35.49 -4.98
C LEU A 323 -1.56 -36.01 -5.65
N LEU A 324 -2.74 -35.56 -5.20
CA LEU A 324 -4.05 -35.95 -5.75
C LEU A 324 -4.42 -35.21 -7.04
N ALA A 325 -3.70 -34.14 -7.40
CA ALA A 325 -4.01 -33.31 -8.55
C ALA A 325 -3.70 -34.00 -9.89
N ASN A 326 -4.70 -34.69 -10.47
CA ASN A 326 -4.58 -35.39 -11.75
C ASN A 326 -4.71 -34.47 -12.99
N CYS A 327 -4.29 -33.20 -12.89
CA CYS A 327 -4.36 -32.20 -13.94
C CYS A 327 -3.24 -31.15 -13.76
N PRO A 328 -2.95 -30.32 -14.77
CA PRO A 328 -1.96 -29.27 -14.62
C PRO A 328 -2.26 -28.34 -13.44
N ILE A 329 -1.22 -27.97 -12.69
CA ILE A 329 -1.34 -27.13 -11.48
C ILE A 329 -0.70 -25.76 -11.68
N ILE A 330 -1.16 -24.75 -10.94
CA ILE A 330 -0.46 -23.47 -10.78
C ILE A 330 -0.21 -23.26 -9.29
N ALA A 331 1.02 -23.44 -8.86
CA ALA A 331 1.48 -23.23 -7.50
C ALA A 331 2.08 -21.83 -7.35
N LEU A 332 1.42 -20.95 -6.59
CA LEU A 332 1.85 -19.58 -6.33
C LEU A 332 2.41 -19.46 -4.91
N SER A 333 3.59 -18.85 -4.76
CA SER A 333 4.17 -18.59 -3.44
C SER A 333 4.93 -17.27 -3.36
N ALA A 334 4.91 -16.65 -2.18
CA ALA A 334 5.69 -15.44 -1.87
C ALA A 334 7.04 -15.69 -1.20
N THR A 335 7.11 -16.68 -0.30
CA THR A 335 8.27 -16.90 0.58
C THR A 335 8.55 -18.38 0.70
N VAL A 336 9.61 -18.86 0.03
CA VAL A 336 10.07 -20.26 0.08
C VAL A 336 11.57 -20.23 0.35
N GLY A 337 12.05 -20.97 1.34
CA GLY A 337 13.48 -21.07 1.67
C GLY A 337 14.28 -21.89 0.66
N ASN A 338 13.70 -23.00 0.18
CA ASN A 338 14.31 -23.98 -0.73
C ASN A 338 13.51 -24.14 -2.04
N PRO A 339 13.34 -23.08 -2.86
CA PRO A 339 12.47 -23.13 -4.05
C PRO A 339 12.92 -24.16 -5.10
N GLU A 340 14.23 -24.40 -5.24
CA GLU A 340 14.76 -25.37 -6.21
C GLU A 340 14.46 -26.81 -5.81
N GLU A 341 14.64 -27.15 -4.54
CA GLU A 341 14.34 -28.49 -4.00
C GLU A 341 12.85 -28.80 -4.10
N PHE A 342 12.00 -27.84 -3.68
CA PHE A 342 10.55 -27.98 -3.79
C PHE A 342 10.09 -28.09 -5.26
N SER A 343 10.73 -27.33 -6.17
CA SER A 343 10.51 -27.47 -7.61
C SER A 343 10.85 -28.87 -8.11
N GLY A 344 11.96 -29.46 -7.69
CA GLY A 344 12.37 -30.81 -8.09
C GLY A 344 11.37 -31.89 -7.64
N TRP A 345 10.86 -31.77 -6.40
CA TRP A 345 9.81 -32.66 -5.89
C TRP A 345 8.48 -32.51 -6.68
N LEU A 346 8.05 -31.28 -6.94
CA LEU A 346 6.86 -31.02 -7.76
C LEU A 346 7.04 -31.55 -9.19
N GLU A 347 8.21 -31.37 -9.80
CA GLU A 347 8.51 -31.84 -11.15
C GLU A 347 8.41 -33.37 -11.24
N SER A 348 8.99 -34.08 -10.28
CA SER A 348 8.88 -35.54 -10.20
C SER A 348 7.42 -35.99 -10.09
N THR A 349 6.62 -35.30 -9.28
CA THR A 349 5.20 -35.62 -9.09
C THR A 349 4.38 -35.36 -10.36
N GLN A 350 4.62 -34.23 -11.03
CA GLN A 350 3.90 -33.87 -12.25
C GLN A 350 4.28 -34.76 -13.44
N ASN A 351 5.56 -35.11 -13.56
CA ASN A 351 6.05 -36.03 -14.59
C ASN A 351 5.44 -37.43 -14.45
N ALA A 352 5.21 -37.91 -13.21
CA ALA A 352 4.53 -39.19 -12.96
C ALA A 352 3.08 -39.22 -13.49
N ILE A 353 2.44 -38.05 -13.62
CA ILE A 353 1.08 -37.87 -14.13
C ILE A 353 1.09 -37.49 -15.64
N GLY A 354 2.27 -37.25 -16.23
CA GLY A 354 2.42 -36.87 -17.63
C GLY A 354 2.30 -35.36 -17.90
N ASN A 355 2.47 -34.51 -16.88
CA ASN A 355 2.46 -33.06 -17.01
C ASN A 355 3.88 -32.49 -16.86
N GLU A 356 4.28 -31.61 -17.77
CA GLU A 356 5.55 -30.87 -17.66
C GLU A 356 5.41 -29.71 -16.65
N LEU A 357 6.39 -29.54 -15.75
CA LEU A 357 6.45 -28.40 -14.82
C LEU A 357 7.39 -27.31 -15.35
N THR A 358 6.98 -26.06 -15.27
CA THR A 358 7.86 -24.89 -15.48
C THR A 358 7.94 -24.06 -14.21
N THR A 359 9.15 -23.86 -13.71
CA THR A 359 9.39 -23.04 -12.52
C THR A 359 9.82 -21.63 -12.90
N VAL A 360 9.15 -20.64 -12.31
CA VAL A 360 9.40 -19.21 -12.52
C VAL A 360 9.71 -18.57 -11.19
N HIS A 361 10.98 -18.18 -11.01
CA HIS A 361 11.45 -17.46 -9.84
C HIS A 361 11.67 -15.97 -10.17
N HIS A 362 11.09 -15.09 -9.37
CA HIS A 362 11.30 -13.64 -9.44
C HIS A 362 11.55 -13.10 -8.02
N PRO A 363 12.80 -12.82 -7.61
CA PRO A 363 13.12 -12.50 -6.21
C PRO A 363 12.83 -11.04 -5.84
N HIS A 364 12.56 -10.16 -6.82
CA HIS A 364 12.51 -8.72 -6.59
C HIS A 364 11.10 -8.24 -6.23
N ARG A 365 11.02 -7.30 -5.27
CA ARG A 365 9.77 -6.62 -4.94
C ARG A 365 9.59 -5.39 -5.83
N TYR A 366 8.33 -5.06 -6.10
CA TYR A 366 7.99 -3.80 -6.75
C TYR A 366 8.44 -2.62 -5.87
N SER A 367 7.91 -2.52 -4.65
CA SER A 367 8.25 -1.48 -3.67
C SER A 367 9.36 -1.95 -2.74
N ASP A 368 10.38 -1.09 -2.58
CA ASP A 368 11.47 -1.35 -1.63
C ASP A 368 10.96 -1.21 -0.19
N LEU A 369 11.62 -1.88 0.74
CA LEU A 369 11.26 -1.84 2.15
C LEU A 369 12.36 -1.19 2.98
N ARG A 370 12.02 -0.06 3.57
CA ARG A 370 12.90 0.69 4.45
C ARG A 370 12.56 0.43 5.91
N LYS A 371 13.58 0.19 6.72
CA LYS A 371 13.44 -0.35 8.08
C LYS A 371 13.90 0.68 9.09
N TYR A 372 13.12 0.84 10.16
CA TYR A 372 13.33 1.82 11.21
C TYR A 372 13.18 1.18 12.58
N PHE A 373 14.03 1.57 13.51
CA PHE A 373 13.89 1.28 14.93
C PHE A 373 13.31 2.50 15.62
N TYR A 374 12.17 2.33 16.28
CA TYR A 374 11.49 3.44 16.94
C TYR A 374 11.99 3.64 18.37
N VAL A 375 12.55 4.82 18.62
CA VAL A 375 13.00 5.29 19.93
C VAL A 375 11.99 6.32 20.43
N PRO A 376 11.14 5.98 21.42
CA PRO A 376 10.09 6.88 21.88
C PRO A 376 10.65 8.08 22.66
N PRO A 377 9.94 9.23 22.66
CA PRO A 377 10.31 10.36 23.52
C PRO A 377 10.21 9.96 25.00
N GLN A 378 10.78 10.76 25.91
CA GLN A 378 10.67 10.56 27.37
C GLN A 378 9.29 10.99 27.87
N ARG A 379 8.77 12.10 27.36
CA ARG A 379 7.43 12.61 27.66
C ARG A 379 6.68 12.91 26.36
N PHE A 380 5.36 12.81 26.41
CA PHE A 380 4.50 13.16 25.29
C PHE A 380 3.32 14.02 25.74
N ALA A 381 3.04 15.06 24.96
CA ALA A 381 1.89 15.95 25.13
C ALA A 381 1.05 15.93 23.85
N PHE A 382 -0.19 15.45 23.95
CA PHE A 382 -1.11 15.39 22.82
C PHE A 382 -2.15 16.51 22.92
N ASN A 383 -2.08 17.45 21.97
CA ASN A 383 -3.04 18.54 21.85
C ASN A 383 -4.08 18.22 20.77
N ALA A 384 -3.62 18.07 19.54
CA ALA A 384 -4.38 17.60 18.39
C ALA A 384 -3.41 16.91 17.42
N LEU A 385 -3.89 16.17 16.42
CA LEU A 385 -3.03 15.61 15.40
C LEU A 385 -2.26 16.72 14.67
N PRO A 386 -0.95 16.53 14.43
CA PRO A 386 -0.14 17.51 13.74
C PRO A 386 -0.62 17.68 12.30
N ALA A 387 -0.47 18.88 11.75
CA ALA A 387 -0.72 19.11 10.34
C ALA A 387 0.21 18.22 9.50
N LYS A 388 -0.29 17.71 8.36
CA LYS A 388 0.54 16.96 7.41
C LYS A 388 1.60 17.88 6.82
N ALA A 389 2.81 17.81 7.38
CA ALA A 389 3.92 18.67 7.01
C ALA A 389 4.62 18.18 5.73
N ALA A 390 4.65 16.86 5.53
CA ALA A 390 5.45 16.25 4.48
C ALA A 390 4.80 16.33 3.09
N PHE A 391 5.62 16.66 2.10
CA PHE A 391 5.26 16.66 0.70
C PHE A 391 6.47 16.22 -0.14
N GLY A 392 6.30 15.12 -0.87
CA GLY A 392 7.38 14.49 -1.63
C GLY A 392 8.24 13.50 -0.84
N THR A 393 8.11 13.48 0.50
CA THR A 393 8.83 12.53 1.36
C THR A 393 8.17 11.15 1.34
N LEU A 394 8.97 10.11 1.10
CA LEU A 394 8.48 8.72 1.02
C LEU A 394 8.84 7.88 2.26
N GLY A 395 10.04 8.10 2.81
CA GLY A 395 10.52 7.42 4.01
C GLY A 395 10.16 8.14 5.31
N LEU A 396 10.74 7.69 6.41
CA LEU A 396 10.64 8.30 7.75
C LEU A 396 11.94 9.02 8.15
N GLU A 397 12.81 9.30 7.18
CA GLU A 397 14.10 9.96 7.40
C GLU A 397 13.93 11.36 7.97
N GLY A 398 14.84 11.75 8.87
CA GLY A 398 14.81 13.06 9.51
C GLY A 398 13.67 13.22 10.53
N LEU A 399 12.83 12.21 10.76
CA LEU A 399 11.98 12.17 11.94
C LEU A 399 12.79 11.77 13.17
N ILE A 400 12.67 12.57 14.22
CA ILE A 400 13.22 12.24 15.53
C ILE A 400 12.61 10.91 16.00
N GLY A 401 13.44 10.05 16.60
CA GLY A 401 13.03 8.76 17.13
C GLY A 401 12.79 7.66 16.09
N PHE A 402 13.05 7.88 14.80
CA PHE A 402 13.00 6.83 13.78
C PHE A 402 14.40 6.57 13.24
N ASN A 403 15.13 5.69 13.91
CA ASN A 403 16.52 5.40 13.55
C ASN A 403 16.56 4.44 12.37
N TYR A 404 17.31 4.78 11.34
CA TYR A 404 17.46 3.92 10.18
C TYR A 404 18.15 2.58 10.52
N VAL A 405 17.63 1.48 9.99
CA VAL A 405 18.22 0.13 10.13
C VAL A 405 18.77 -0.31 8.79
N HIS A 406 20.08 -0.10 8.58
CA HIS A 406 20.77 -0.60 7.41
C HIS A 406 20.74 -2.14 7.38
N PRO A 407 20.32 -2.81 6.28
CA PRO A 407 20.15 -4.26 6.25
C PRO A 407 21.43 -5.05 6.58
N VAL A 408 22.59 -4.56 6.14
CA VAL A 408 23.91 -5.16 6.49
C VAL A 408 24.30 -4.88 7.93
N GLY A 409 23.87 -3.75 8.52
CA GLY A 409 24.09 -3.43 9.94
C GLY A 409 23.43 -4.45 10.88
N ALA A 410 22.41 -5.17 10.40
CA ALA A 410 21.73 -6.23 11.13
C ALA A 410 22.43 -7.61 11.05
N LEU A 411 23.46 -7.77 10.20
CA LEU A 411 24.20 -9.03 10.00
C LEU A 411 25.30 -9.21 11.07
N VAL A 412 24.91 -9.16 12.33
CA VAL A 412 25.84 -9.25 13.48
C VAL A 412 26.48 -10.64 13.58
N ASP A 413 25.71 -11.69 13.32
CA ASP A 413 26.17 -13.08 13.38
C ASP A 413 26.68 -13.54 12.00
N ARG A 414 28.01 -13.55 11.83
CA ARG A 414 28.68 -13.95 10.60
C ARG A 414 28.35 -15.40 10.18
N SER A 415 28.11 -16.28 11.14
CA SER A 415 27.90 -17.72 10.90
C SER A 415 26.64 -18.00 10.06
N ARG A 416 25.66 -17.09 10.09
CA ARG A 416 24.41 -17.20 9.34
C ARG A 416 24.58 -16.85 7.85
N GLY A 417 25.63 -16.11 7.52
CA GLY A 417 25.84 -15.53 6.20
C GLY A 417 24.78 -14.49 5.84
N ILE A 418 24.67 -14.20 4.55
CA ILE A 418 23.69 -13.24 4.01
C ILE A 418 22.44 -14.04 3.57
N PRO A 419 21.24 -13.76 4.10
CA PRO A 419 20.01 -14.35 3.58
C PRO A 419 19.81 -14.04 2.11
N GLU A 420 19.35 -15.01 1.32
CA GLU A 420 19.16 -14.83 -0.14
C GLU A 420 18.14 -13.72 -0.46
N ASP A 421 17.16 -13.53 0.42
CA ASP A 421 16.09 -12.56 0.27
C ASP A 421 16.40 -11.18 0.90
N LEU A 422 17.61 -11.00 1.46
CA LEU A 422 18.05 -9.73 2.05
C LEU A 422 18.30 -8.69 0.94
N ALA A 423 17.27 -7.98 0.50
CA ALA A 423 17.40 -6.93 -0.51
C ALA A 423 17.97 -5.62 0.05
N LEU A 424 18.82 -4.96 -0.74
CA LEU A 424 19.37 -3.62 -0.51
C LEU A 424 18.75 -2.61 -1.49
N GLU A 425 18.28 -1.48 -0.99
CA GLU A 425 17.86 -0.39 -1.88
C GLU A 425 19.10 0.35 -2.47
N PRO A 426 18.95 1.20 -3.49
CA PRO A 426 20.10 1.93 -4.06
C PRO A 426 20.91 2.71 -3.03
N ARG A 427 20.24 3.28 -2.03
CA ARG A 427 20.84 4.00 -0.89
C ARG A 427 21.62 3.06 0.04
N ASP A 428 21.12 1.86 0.29
CA ASP A 428 21.86 0.83 1.05
C ASP A 428 23.13 0.42 0.32
N CYS A 429 23.04 0.21 -1.00
CA CYS A 429 24.21 -0.13 -1.81
C CYS A 429 25.25 1.00 -1.77
N PHE A 430 24.79 2.26 -1.81
CA PHE A 430 25.65 3.43 -1.65
C PHE A 430 26.35 3.46 -0.30
N PHE A 431 25.62 3.31 0.81
CA PHE A 431 26.21 3.29 2.15
C PHE A 431 27.17 2.12 2.35
N LEU A 432 26.78 0.92 1.90
CA LEU A 432 27.63 -0.26 1.94
C LEU A 432 28.94 -0.04 1.17
N TYR A 433 28.89 0.43 -0.07
CA TYR A 433 30.08 0.67 -0.88
C TYR A 433 31.03 1.68 -0.22
N HIS A 434 30.51 2.81 0.26
CA HIS A 434 31.34 3.86 0.87
C HIS A 434 31.94 3.40 2.19
N ALA A 435 31.18 2.68 3.01
CA ALA A 435 31.66 2.09 4.24
C ALA A 435 32.75 1.05 3.98
N MET A 436 32.56 0.16 3.00
CA MET A 436 33.59 -0.81 2.60
C MET A 436 34.83 -0.11 2.04
N LYS A 437 34.68 0.93 1.23
CA LYS A 437 35.81 1.71 0.71
C LYS A 437 36.61 2.39 1.81
N ARG A 438 35.97 2.88 2.88
CA ARG A 438 36.66 3.46 4.05
C ARG A 438 37.41 2.42 4.87
N HIS A 439 36.84 1.22 5.00
CA HIS A 439 37.39 0.15 5.83
C HIS A 439 38.28 -0.85 5.08
N GLN A 440 38.48 -0.69 3.76
CA GLN A 440 39.31 -1.59 2.97
C GLN A 440 40.75 -1.64 3.48
N THR A 441 41.40 -2.78 3.28
CA THR A 441 42.83 -2.98 3.57
C THR A 441 43.51 -3.57 2.33
N ASP A 442 44.84 -3.62 2.33
CA ASP A 442 45.59 -4.21 1.21
C ASP A 442 45.20 -5.68 0.95
N ALA A 443 44.83 -6.42 2.00
CA ALA A 443 44.34 -7.80 1.90
C ALA A 443 42.88 -7.91 1.43
N TYR A 444 42.05 -6.88 1.67
CA TYR A 444 40.64 -6.84 1.30
C TYR A 444 40.31 -5.55 0.53
N PRO A 445 40.83 -5.37 -0.69
CA PRO A 445 40.61 -4.16 -1.47
C PRO A 445 39.19 -4.13 -2.05
N MET A 446 38.62 -2.93 -2.20
CA MET A 446 37.42 -2.75 -3.01
C MET A 446 37.76 -2.72 -4.51
N PRO A 447 37.14 -3.58 -5.34
CA PRO A 447 37.35 -3.54 -6.79
C PRO A 447 36.97 -2.18 -7.38
N MET A 448 37.86 -1.61 -8.21
CA MET A 448 37.60 -0.35 -8.92
C MET A 448 36.42 -0.43 -9.89
N SER A 449 36.10 -1.64 -10.38
CA SER A 449 34.92 -1.92 -11.19
C SER A 449 33.61 -1.67 -10.45
N LEU A 450 33.60 -1.73 -9.11
CA LEU A 450 32.41 -1.51 -8.28
C LEU A 450 32.20 -0.05 -7.87
N SER A 451 33.10 0.85 -8.27
CA SER A 451 32.88 2.28 -8.04
C SER A 451 31.63 2.75 -8.81
N PRO A 452 30.76 3.59 -8.21
CA PRO A 452 29.53 4.05 -8.88
C PRO A 452 29.77 4.64 -10.27
N ALA A 453 30.90 5.33 -10.48
CA ALA A 453 31.27 5.92 -11.77
C ALA A 453 31.60 4.89 -12.86
N ASN A 454 32.09 3.70 -12.48
CA ASN A 454 32.48 2.63 -13.42
C ASN A 454 31.42 1.54 -13.55
N ALA A 455 30.72 1.24 -12.44
CA ALA A 455 29.73 0.16 -12.36
C ALA A 455 28.38 0.56 -12.96
N LEU A 456 28.03 1.85 -12.91
CA LEU A 456 26.68 2.32 -13.19
C LEU A 456 26.64 3.28 -14.39
N PRO A 457 25.58 3.21 -15.22
CA PRO A 457 25.35 4.19 -16.27
C PRO A 457 24.98 5.56 -15.69
N LYS A 458 24.98 6.61 -16.53
CA LYS A 458 24.59 7.96 -16.10
C LYS A 458 23.11 8.08 -15.71
N GLU A 459 22.23 7.33 -16.37
CA GLU A 459 20.81 7.20 -16.02
C GLU A 459 20.59 5.84 -15.35
N LEU A 460 20.24 5.84 -14.07
CA LEU A 460 20.08 4.61 -13.30
C LEU A 460 18.69 3.99 -13.50
N ARG A 461 18.63 2.67 -13.65
CA ARG A 461 17.40 1.88 -13.52
C ARG A 461 17.59 0.80 -12.46
N LYS A 462 16.49 0.21 -11.98
CA LYS A 462 16.59 -0.83 -10.94
C LYS A 462 17.37 -2.05 -11.43
N LYS A 463 17.31 -2.39 -12.72
CA LYS A 463 18.02 -3.53 -13.30
C LYS A 463 19.53 -3.46 -13.04
N GLU A 464 20.14 -2.30 -13.25
CA GLU A 464 21.57 -2.10 -13.01
C GLU A 464 21.90 -2.09 -11.52
N ILE A 465 21.03 -1.51 -10.68
CA ILE A 465 21.23 -1.53 -9.22
C ILE A 465 21.22 -2.96 -8.67
N LEU A 466 20.33 -3.82 -9.15
CA LEU A 466 20.25 -5.21 -8.69
C LEU A 466 21.51 -6.01 -9.07
N GLN A 467 22.10 -5.72 -10.22
CA GLN A 467 23.39 -6.31 -10.59
C GLN A 467 24.51 -5.80 -9.67
N TRP A 468 24.56 -4.48 -9.43
CA TRP A 468 25.55 -3.89 -8.54
C TRP A 468 25.41 -4.37 -7.09
N GLU A 469 24.18 -4.52 -6.59
CA GLU A 469 23.86 -5.12 -5.30
C GLU A 469 24.42 -6.54 -5.18
N LYS A 470 24.22 -7.36 -6.22
CA LYS A 470 24.75 -8.74 -6.27
C LYS A 470 26.28 -8.74 -6.15
N ASP A 471 26.95 -7.90 -6.94
CA ASP A 471 28.41 -7.86 -6.96
C ASP A 471 28.98 -7.31 -5.64
N LEU A 472 28.32 -6.33 -5.00
CA LEU A 472 28.68 -5.84 -3.67
C LEU A 472 28.52 -6.94 -2.61
N LYS A 473 27.43 -7.70 -2.65
CA LYS A 473 27.21 -8.84 -1.74
C LYS A 473 28.26 -9.93 -1.92
N ASP A 474 28.76 -10.16 -3.14
CA ASP A 474 29.82 -11.13 -3.38
C ASP A 474 31.14 -10.73 -2.71
N VAL A 475 31.49 -9.44 -2.71
CA VAL A 475 32.64 -8.94 -1.95
C VAL A 475 32.38 -9.04 -0.45
N LEU A 476 31.18 -8.66 0.00
CA LEU A 476 30.78 -8.73 1.40
C LEU A 476 30.86 -10.17 1.94
N ARG A 477 30.44 -11.18 1.17
CA ARG A 477 30.56 -12.60 1.52
C ARG A 477 32.01 -13.00 1.79
N LYS A 478 32.96 -12.52 0.96
CA LYS A 478 34.39 -12.77 1.18
C LYS A 478 34.89 -12.15 2.47
N TRP A 479 34.44 -10.94 2.80
CA TRP A 479 34.78 -10.29 4.06
C TRP A 479 34.17 -11.02 5.26
N MET A 480 32.91 -11.45 5.16
CA MET A 480 32.23 -12.18 6.24
C MET A 480 32.87 -13.54 6.53
N ALA A 481 33.38 -14.22 5.50
CA ALA A 481 34.00 -15.54 5.62
C ALA A 481 35.33 -15.53 6.40
N ASP A 482 36.01 -14.38 6.46
CA ASP A 482 37.31 -14.25 7.12
C ASP A 482 37.23 -13.42 8.41
N ASN A 483 37.68 -13.99 9.52
CA ASN A 483 37.68 -13.33 10.83
C ASN A 483 38.69 -12.17 10.91
N SER A 484 39.74 -12.19 10.08
CA SER A 484 40.75 -11.12 10.01
C SER A 484 40.34 -9.95 9.11
N SER A 485 39.19 -10.06 8.44
CA SER A 485 38.68 -9.00 7.57
C SER A 485 38.23 -7.74 8.34
N PRO A 486 38.17 -6.58 7.67
CA PRO A 486 37.69 -5.34 8.28
C PRO A 486 36.17 -5.29 8.52
N TYR A 487 35.46 -6.42 8.37
CA TYR A 487 33.99 -6.50 8.50
C TYR A 487 33.45 -5.96 9.84
N ALA A 488 34.18 -6.12 10.95
CA ALA A 488 33.74 -5.59 12.24
C ALA A 488 33.67 -4.05 12.27
N GLY A 489 34.63 -3.37 11.64
CA GLY A 489 34.62 -1.91 11.49
C GLY A 489 33.48 -1.44 10.60
N LEU A 490 33.31 -2.12 9.46
CA LEU A 490 32.20 -1.91 8.54
C LEU A 490 30.84 -2.01 9.25
N LEU A 491 30.63 -3.07 10.04
CA LEU A 491 29.38 -3.29 10.75
C LEU A 491 29.10 -2.18 11.76
N LYS A 492 30.12 -1.78 12.53
CA LYS A 492 30.03 -0.69 13.51
C LYS A 492 29.61 0.64 12.89
N GLU A 493 30.11 0.93 11.68
CA GLU A 493 29.73 2.12 10.93
C GLU A 493 28.26 2.05 10.47
N LEU A 494 27.84 0.92 9.89
CA LEU A 494 26.49 0.74 9.35
C LEU A 494 25.40 0.59 10.43
N GLU A 495 25.74 0.14 11.63
CA GLU A 495 24.78 0.04 12.76
C GLU A 495 24.69 1.31 13.61
N ALA A 496 25.53 2.33 13.35
CA ALA A 496 25.67 3.49 14.24
C ALA A 496 24.34 4.21 14.52
N GLU A 497 23.54 4.46 13.48
CA GLU A 497 22.23 5.11 13.63
C GLU A 497 21.22 4.19 14.34
N PHE A 498 21.16 2.92 13.96
CA PHE A 498 20.31 1.91 14.59
C PHE A 498 20.58 1.75 16.10
N ARG A 499 21.83 1.92 16.52
CA ARG A 499 22.28 1.84 17.91
C ARG A 499 22.13 3.14 18.70
N ASP A 500 21.71 4.25 18.08
CA ASP A 500 21.48 5.49 18.82
C ASP A 500 20.29 5.32 19.80
N GLU A 501 20.53 5.59 21.07
CA GLU A 501 19.57 5.47 22.17
C GLU A 501 19.06 6.83 22.67
N LYS A 502 19.45 7.92 22.00
CA LYS A 502 19.01 9.26 22.38
C LYS A 502 17.50 9.39 22.24
N ARG A 503 16.85 9.55 23.39
CA ARG A 503 15.43 9.85 23.50
C ARG A 503 15.23 11.36 23.56
N GLU A 504 14.31 11.85 22.74
CA GLU A 504 13.83 13.23 22.85
C GLU A 504 13.15 13.45 24.20
N VAL A 505 13.38 14.60 24.82
CA VAL A 505 12.84 14.89 26.16
C VAL A 505 11.32 15.03 26.16
N LEU A 506 10.77 15.77 25.20
CA LEU A 506 9.33 16.02 25.08
C LEU A 506 8.92 16.12 23.61
N GLN A 507 7.97 15.28 23.20
CA GLN A 507 7.26 15.44 21.94
C GLN A 507 5.91 16.11 22.19
N ALA A 508 5.63 17.21 21.49
CA ALA A 508 4.33 17.91 21.54
C ALA A 508 3.78 18.12 20.12
N THR A 509 2.48 17.84 19.90
CA THR A 509 1.91 17.83 18.54
C THR A 509 1.49 19.19 17.99
N ASN A 510 1.41 20.24 18.82
CA ASN A 510 1.20 21.64 18.41
C ASN A 510 1.73 22.58 19.51
N THR A 511 2.72 23.41 19.19
CA THR A 511 3.46 24.28 20.14
C THR A 511 2.88 25.68 20.31
N ALA A 512 1.95 26.11 19.44
CA ALA A 512 1.42 27.47 19.44
C ALA A 512 0.48 27.80 20.63
N ASP A 513 -0.13 26.79 21.24
CA ASP A 513 -1.11 26.94 22.34
C ASP A 513 -0.65 26.30 23.67
N SER A 514 0.59 25.82 23.78
CA SER A 514 1.00 25.01 24.94
C SER A 514 1.42 25.86 26.14
N THR A 515 0.49 26.14 27.04
CA THR A 515 0.81 26.09 28.47
C THR A 515 1.07 24.63 28.83
N ALA A 516 2.33 24.30 29.13
CA ALA A 516 2.79 22.94 29.39
C ALA A 516 2.23 22.36 30.71
N THR A 517 1.04 21.76 30.69
CA THR A 517 0.47 21.12 31.90
C THR A 517 0.13 19.62 31.76
N ASP A 518 -0.28 19.10 30.59
CA ASP A 518 -0.74 17.69 30.47
C ASP A 518 0.17 16.83 29.59
N SER A 519 1.38 16.52 30.07
CA SER A 519 2.26 15.53 29.44
C SER A 519 2.37 14.27 30.30
N TYR A 520 2.42 13.09 29.67
CA TYR A 520 2.64 11.82 30.37
C TYR A 520 4.02 11.23 30.05
N GLU A 521 4.51 10.38 30.96
CA GLU A 521 5.77 9.67 30.78
C GLU A 521 5.59 8.51 29.81
N VAL A 522 6.45 8.43 28.80
CA VAL A 522 6.42 7.39 27.79
C VAL A 522 7.47 6.33 28.15
N LYS A 523 7.04 5.08 28.23
CA LYS A 523 7.91 3.92 28.42
C LYS A 523 8.26 3.32 27.05
N GLU A 524 9.28 2.47 27.01
CA GLU A 524 9.64 1.69 25.83
C GLU A 524 8.72 0.47 25.63
N ASP A 525 7.41 0.68 25.82
CA ASP A 525 6.37 -0.31 25.61
C ASP A 525 5.37 0.14 24.53
N PRO A 526 4.70 -0.80 23.84
CA PRO A 526 3.71 -0.44 22.84
C PRO A 526 2.55 0.42 23.36
N THR A 527 2.12 0.21 24.61
CA THR A 527 0.94 0.87 25.19
C THR A 527 1.12 2.39 25.33
N SER A 528 2.27 2.85 25.86
CA SER A 528 2.49 4.29 26.05
C SER A 528 3.07 4.99 24.82
N SER A 529 3.79 4.24 23.96
CA SER A 529 4.56 4.81 22.85
C SER A 529 3.81 4.86 21.50
N THR A 530 2.66 4.20 21.38
CA THR A 530 1.92 4.08 20.10
C THR A 530 1.36 5.42 19.61
N LEU A 531 0.64 6.19 20.43
CA LEU A 531 0.10 7.49 19.99
C LEU A 531 1.20 8.50 19.57
N PRO A 532 2.32 8.67 20.32
CA PRO A 532 3.43 9.52 19.88
C PRO A 532 3.99 9.12 18.51
N MET A 533 4.14 7.81 18.28
CA MET A 533 4.59 7.25 17.00
C MET A 533 3.58 7.55 15.87
N LEU A 534 2.29 7.27 16.11
CA LEU A 534 1.22 7.50 15.13
C LEU A 534 1.10 8.97 14.74
N CYS A 535 1.35 9.90 15.67
CA CYS A 535 1.36 11.33 15.37
C CYS A 535 2.46 11.71 14.36
N ARG A 536 3.68 11.16 14.51
CA ARG A 536 4.78 11.36 13.55
C ARG A 536 4.50 10.70 12.20
N LEU A 537 3.94 9.49 12.23
CA LEU A 537 3.52 8.82 10.99
C LEU A 537 2.42 9.62 10.28
N HIS A 538 1.51 10.26 11.01
CA HIS A 538 0.49 11.13 10.45
C HIS A 538 1.11 12.39 9.83
N GLU A 539 2.04 13.04 10.55
CA GLU A 539 2.77 14.24 10.10
C GLU A 539 3.51 14.01 8.77
N GLN A 540 4.14 12.82 8.62
CA GLN A 540 4.83 12.40 7.40
C GLN A 540 3.92 11.79 6.32
N ASP A 541 2.59 11.79 6.52
CA ASP A 541 1.64 11.10 5.64
C ASP A 541 2.00 9.62 5.40
N ALA A 542 2.61 8.96 6.39
CA ALA A 542 3.06 7.56 6.35
C ALA A 542 1.96 6.55 6.74
N LEU A 543 0.75 7.02 7.04
CA LEU A 543 -0.45 6.20 7.18
C LEU A 543 -1.08 5.89 5.80
N PRO A 544 -1.85 4.82 5.61
CA PRO A 544 -2.34 3.87 6.61
C PRO A 544 -1.26 2.92 7.13
N ALA A 545 -1.39 2.49 8.38
CA ALA A 545 -0.48 1.56 9.03
C ALA A 545 -1.17 0.33 9.63
N ILE A 546 -0.45 -0.79 9.63
CA ILE A 546 -0.84 -2.02 10.33
C ILE A 546 0.20 -2.30 11.41
N LEU A 547 -0.23 -2.36 12.67
CA LEU A 547 0.57 -2.66 13.85
C LEU A 547 0.37 -4.14 14.18
N PHE A 548 1.39 -4.96 13.94
CA PHE A 548 1.37 -6.38 14.28
C PHE A 548 1.79 -6.58 15.73
N ASN A 549 0.89 -7.14 16.53
CA ASN A 549 1.15 -7.64 17.87
C ASN A 549 0.56 -9.06 17.98
N TYR A 550 1.36 -10.02 18.43
CA TYR A 550 0.97 -11.44 18.47
C TYR A 550 0.17 -11.83 19.73
N ASP A 551 -0.07 -10.88 20.63
CA ASP A 551 -0.97 -11.02 21.77
C ASP A 551 -2.30 -10.29 21.48
N ARG A 552 -3.41 -11.04 21.55
CA ARG A 552 -4.76 -10.54 21.27
C ARG A 552 -5.19 -9.49 22.31
N HIS A 553 -4.88 -9.72 23.58
CA HIS A 553 -5.24 -8.78 24.64
C HIS A 553 -4.45 -7.49 24.51
N GLN A 554 -3.18 -7.56 24.14
CA GLN A 554 -2.39 -6.36 23.82
C GLN A 554 -2.93 -5.60 22.61
N CYS A 555 -3.45 -6.29 21.58
CA CYS A 555 -4.08 -5.61 20.44
C CYS A 555 -5.27 -4.75 20.87
N GLU A 556 -6.16 -5.31 21.69
CA GLU A 556 -7.33 -4.60 22.23
C GLU A 556 -6.89 -3.47 23.17
N ASN A 557 -5.97 -3.74 24.09
CA ASN A 557 -5.46 -2.78 25.07
C ASN A 557 -4.78 -1.56 24.41
N ILE A 558 -3.92 -1.77 23.41
CA ILE A 558 -3.28 -0.66 22.67
C ILE A 558 -4.36 0.19 21.98
N CYS A 559 -5.38 -0.44 21.38
CA CYS A 559 -6.45 0.28 20.72
C CYS A 559 -7.27 1.12 21.70
N GLU A 560 -7.63 0.54 22.85
CA GLU A 560 -8.40 1.20 23.89
C GLU A 560 -7.63 2.37 24.50
N ILE A 561 -6.33 2.21 24.80
CA ILE A 561 -5.48 3.30 25.32
C ILE A 561 -5.39 4.45 24.31
N VAL A 562 -5.13 4.16 23.04
CA VAL A 562 -5.06 5.21 22.00
C VAL A 562 -6.41 5.92 21.86
N LEU A 563 -7.52 5.17 21.89
CA LEU A 563 -8.87 5.74 21.84
C LEU A 563 -9.11 6.67 23.03
N ASN A 564 -8.81 6.23 24.25
CA ASN A 564 -8.99 7.00 25.47
C ASN A 564 -8.15 8.29 25.42
N GLN A 565 -6.88 8.20 25.01
CA GLN A 565 -6.02 9.37 24.85
C GLN A 565 -6.59 10.40 23.86
N LEU A 566 -7.15 9.95 22.73
CA LEU A 566 -7.79 10.86 21.76
C LEU A 566 -9.06 11.49 22.34
N GLN A 567 -9.90 10.71 23.01
CA GLN A 567 -11.18 11.17 23.57
C GLN A 567 -10.99 12.10 24.77
N GLU A 568 -10.04 11.80 25.66
CA GLU A 568 -9.72 12.62 26.83
C GLU A 568 -9.17 13.98 26.40
N SER A 569 -8.20 14.02 25.49
CA SER A 569 -7.67 15.29 24.96
C SER A 569 -8.74 16.11 24.24
N GLU A 570 -9.64 15.47 23.48
CA GLU A 570 -10.76 16.16 22.85
C GLU A 570 -11.73 16.71 23.92
N ALA A 571 -12.07 15.92 24.94
CA ALA A 571 -12.97 16.33 26.01
C ALA A 571 -12.40 17.52 26.80
N THR A 572 -11.09 17.52 27.07
CA THR A 572 -10.38 18.62 27.70
C THR A 572 -10.45 19.88 26.83
N GLN A 573 -10.17 19.77 25.53
CA GLN A 573 -10.28 20.89 24.59
C GLN A 573 -11.71 21.42 24.46
N ARG A 574 -12.72 20.55 24.47
CA ARG A 574 -14.14 20.95 24.46
C ARG A 574 -14.52 21.76 25.69
N LYS A 575 -13.95 21.45 26.86
CA LYS A 575 -14.21 22.18 28.12
C LYS A 575 -13.46 23.52 28.19
N SER A 576 -12.22 23.57 27.70
CA SER A 576 -11.34 24.74 27.86
C SER A 576 -11.25 25.66 26.63
N GLY A 577 -11.73 25.23 25.46
CA GLY A 577 -11.53 25.93 24.17
C GLY A 577 -12.51 27.07 23.89
N PRO A 578 -12.04 28.34 23.73
CA PRO A 578 -12.91 29.49 23.37
C PRO A 578 -13.59 29.34 22.01
N LYS A 579 -12.97 28.57 21.10
CA LYS A 579 -13.44 28.33 19.72
C LYS A 579 -14.62 27.35 19.69
N TRP A 580 -14.61 26.31 20.52
CA TRP A 580 -15.69 25.33 20.59
C TRP A 580 -16.94 25.90 21.26
N GLN A 581 -16.77 26.67 22.35
CA GLN A 581 -17.88 27.38 23.00
C GLN A 581 -18.61 28.30 22.01
N LYS A 582 -17.88 29.11 21.22
CA LYS A 582 -18.46 29.94 20.15
C LYS A 582 -19.13 29.13 19.04
N THR A 583 -18.65 27.92 18.75
CA THR A 583 -19.21 27.03 17.71
C THR A 583 -20.51 26.39 18.21
N LEU A 584 -20.56 25.95 19.47
CA LEU A 584 -21.76 25.47 20.14
C LEU A 584 -22.83 26.56 20.25
N GLU A 585 -22.45 27.77 20.69
CA GLU A 585 -23.38 28.91 20.76
C GLU A 585 -24.00 29.23 19.39
N LYS A 586 -23.20 29.23 18.31
CA LYS A 586 -23.69 29.43 16.95
C LYS A 586 -24.62 28.32 16.49
N TRP A 587 -24.30 27.07 16.79
CA TRP A 587 -25.16 25.92 16.46
C TRP A 587 -26.47 25.94 17.26
N GLU A 588 -26.44 26.27 18.55
CA GLU A 588 -27.64 26.40 19.37
C GLU A 588 -28.53 27.57 18.92
N GLN A 589 -27.92 28.69 18.53
CA GLN A 589 -28.63 29.82 17.94
C GLN A 589 -29.29 29.42 16.62
N TRP A 590 -28.57 28.71 15.75
CA TRP A 590 -29.12 28.16 14.51
C TRP A 590 -30.28 27.19 14.78
N LYS A 591 -30.13 26.25 15.74
CA LYS A 591 -31.18 25.29 16.12
C LYS A 591 -32.42 26.00 16.67
N LYS A 592 -32.24 27.08 17.44
CA LYS A 592 -33.34 27.94 17.93
C LYS A 592 -34.03 28.68 16.77
N ILE A 593 -33.29 29.14 15.76
CA ILE A 593 -33.83 29.79 14.56
C ILE A 593 -34.64 28.78 13.73
N GLN A 594 -34.09 27.60 13.45
CA GLN A 594 -34.80 26.52 12.75
C GLN A 594 -36.07 26.07 13.49
N LEU A 595 -36.02 25.90 14.81
CA LEU A 595 -37.21 25.56 15.60
C LEU A 595 -38.27 26.67 15.58
N LYS A 596 -37.87 27.94 15.51
CA LYS A 596 -38.80 29.07 15.34
C LYS A 596 -39.40 29.08 13.94
N GLU A 597 -38.60 28.90 12.90
CA GLU A 597 -39.07 28.84 11.51
C GLU A 597 -40.01 27.64 11.29
N ALA A 598 -39.68 26.46 11.82
CA ALA A 598 -40.54 25.28 11.77
C ALA A 598 -41.87 25.47 12.53
N LYS A 599 -41.86 26.20 13.66
CA LYS A 599 -43.08 26.61 14.38
C LYS A 599 -43.92 27.61 13.57
N THR A 600 -43.27 28.55 12.88
CA THR A 600 -43.94 29.56 12.05
C THR A 600 -44.52 28.93 10.78
N ALA A 601 -43.82 27.98 10.16
CA ALA A 601 -44.30 27.19 9.03
C ALA A 601 -45.48 26.27 9.42
N LYS A 602 -45.43 25.64 10.61
CA LYS A 602 -46.58 24.89 11.15
C LYS A 602 -47.78 25.80 11.45
N ALA A 603 -47.56 27.01 11.96
CA ALA A 603 -48.62 27.99 12.17
C ALA A 603 -49.25 28.49 10.85
N ALA A 604 -48.43 28.76 9.83
CA ALA A 604 -48.89 29.12 8.49
C ALA A 604 -49.67 27.98 7.80
N SER A 605 -49.24 26.72 7.97
CA SER A 605 -49.96 25.55 7.47
C SER A 605 -51.31 25.31 8.16
N LYS A 606 -51.43 25.66 9.45
CA LYS A 606 -52.69 25.61 10.20
C LYS A 606 -53.64 26.76 9.81
N ALA A 607 -53.12 27.95 9.54
CA ALA A 607 -53.90 29.10 9.07
C ALA A 607 -54.43 28.91 7.63
N LYS A 608 -53.72 28.16 6.78
CA LYS A 608 -54.19 27.81 5.42
C LYS A 608 -55.29 26.73 5.41
N LYS A 609 -55.50 26.00 6.51
CA LYS A 609 -56.50 24.93 6.62
C LYS A 609 -57.87 25.41 7.11
N SER A 610 -58.03 26.71 7.41
CA SER A 610 -59.28 27.30 7.93
C SER A 610 -59.98 28.24 6.94
N LYS A 611 -59.72 28.12 5.62
CA LYS A 611 -60.40 28.94 4.61
C LYS A 611 -60.67 28.14 3.33
N GLY A 612 -61.92 27.69 3.18
CA GLY A 612 -62.64 27.50 1.92
C GLY A 612 -62.36 26.23 1.10
N ASP A 613 -63.44 25.52 0.79
CA ASP A 613 -63.60 24.30 -0.02
C ASP A 613 -63.45 24.48 -1.55
N ASP A 614 -63.37 23.32 -2.21
CA ASP A 614 -63.71 22.95 -3.61
C ASP A 614 -62.75 23.33 -4.76
N GLU A 615 -62.03 22.32 -5.29
CA GLU A 615 -62.23 21.77 -6.65
C GLU A 615 -61.18 20.67 -6.99
N ASP A 616 -61.65 19.65 -7.72
CA ASP A 616 -60.93 18.47 -8.20
C ASP A 616 -59.92 18.83 -9.31
N GLY A 617 -58.68 18.32 -9.24
CA GLY A 617 -57.70 18.43 -10.32
C GLY A 617 -56.24 18.13 -9.92
N ASP A 618 -55.63 17.17 -10.62
CA ASP A 618 -54.20 16.83 -10.67
C ASP A 618 -53.51 16.16 -9.46
N ARG A 619 -53.49 14.83 -9.55
CA ARG A 619 -52.56 13.92 -8.87
C ARG A 619 -51.19 13.84 -9.58
N GLU A 620 -50.59 14.95 -9.97
CA GLU A 620 -49.20 14.98 -10.46
C GLU A 620 -48.54 16.31 -10.09
N SER A 621 -47.87 16.39 -8.91
CA SER A 621 -46.81 17.40 -8.64
C SER A 621 -46.07 17.27 -7.30
N LYS A 622 -46.48 16.41 -6.36
CA LYS A 622 -45.77 16.30 -5.05
C LYS A 622 -44.34 15.76 -5.15
N LEU A 623 -44.01 14.99 -6.20
CA LEU A 623 -42.66 14.48 -6.43
C LEU A 623 -41.78 15.49 -7.18
N ASP A 624 -42.35 16.34 -8.04
CA ASP A 624 -41.58 17.37 -8.76
C ASP A 624 -41.33 18.61 -7.89
N GLN A 625 -42.25 18.96 -6.98
CA GLN A 625 -41.96 19.98 -5.95
C GLN A 625 -40.88 19.53 -4.95
N ALA A 626 -40.68 18.22 -4.78
CA ALA A 626 -39.57 17.67 -4.00
C ALA A 626 -38.24 17.64 -4.77
N ARG A 627 -38.28 17.72 -6.11
CA ARG A 627 -37.09 17.85 -6.98
C ARG A 627 -36.62 19.30 -7.10
N ASP A 628 -37.52 20.26 -7.19
CA ASP A 628 -37.17 21.69 -7.34
C ASP A 628 -36.74 22.38 -6.03
N ALA A 629 -37.05 21.79 -4.86
CA ALA A 629 -36.54 22.26 -3.56
C ALA A 629 -35.10 21.81 -3.26
N GLY A 630 -34.48 20.99 -4.12
CA GLY A 630 -33.10 20.52 -3.98
C GLY A 630 -32.02 21.57 -4.28
N GLY A 631 -32.42 22.80 -4.61
CA GLY A 631 -31.53 23.93 -4.93
C GLY A 631 -31.31 24.94 -3.78
N ALA A 632 -31.82 24.69 -2.58
CA ALA A 632 -31.52 25.54 -1.42
C ALA A 632 -30.16 25.15 -0.82
N ASP A 633 -29.23 26.11 -0.74
CA ASP A 633 -27.95 25.98 -0.06
C ASP A 633 -28.08 25.17 1.23
N THR A 634 -27.52 23.96 1.25
CA THR A 634 -27.47 23.12 2.44
C THR A 634 -26.65 23.88 3.47
N SER A 635 -27.28 24.35 4.56
CA SER A 635 -26.55 25.15 5.53
C SER A 635 -25.49 24.26 6.20
N VAL A 636 -24.32 24.82 6.47
CA VAL A 636 -23.19 24.12 7.12
C VAL A 636 -23.60 23.40 8.42
N TRP A 637 -24.72 23.81 9.03
CA TRP A 637 -25.26 23.28 10.28
C TRP A 637 -26.25 22.12 10.13
N ASP A 638 -26.82 21.89 8.93
CA ASP A 638 -27.78 20.79 8.70
C ASP A 638 -27.14 19.40 8.91
N ASN A 639 -25.82 19.30 8.72
CA ASN A 639 -25.03 18.09 8.93
C ASN A 639 -24.10 18.17 10.17
N PHE A 640 -24.22 19.21 11.00
CA PHE A 640 -23.34 19.38 12.17
C PHE A 640 -23.79 18.46 13.31
N ASN A 641 -22.95 17.48 13.64
CA ASN A 641 -23.12 16.62 14.80
C ASN A 641 -22.12 17.02 15.92
N PRO A 642 -22.58 17.57 17.05
CA PRO A 642 -21.69 17.96 18.16
C PRO A 642 -20.99 16.77 18.84
N ASP A 643 -21.52 15.56 18.67
CA ASP A 643 -20.97 14.33 19.25
C ASP A 643 -20.00 13.61 18.28
N ALA A 644 -19.88 14.07 17.04
CA ALA A 644 -18.89 13.53 16.10
C ALA A 644 -17.47 13.88 16.54
N ALA A 645 -16.50 13.05 16.15
CA ALA A 645 -15.09 13.29 16.39
C ALA A 645 -14.64 14.58 15.69
N GLN A 646 -14.04 15.52 16.43
CA GLN A 646 -13.52 16.75 15.86
C GLN A 646 -12.28 16.50 15.00
N GLU A 647 -12.11 17.33 13.97
CA GLU A 647 -10.92 17.32 13.13
C GLU A 647 -9.66 17.51 13.99
N GLY A 648 -8.69 16.63 13.83
CA GLY A 648 -7.49 16.57 14.67
C GLY A 648 -7.56 15.59 15.85
N TYR A 649 -8.69 14.94 16.11
CA TYR A 649 -8.85 13.92 17.17
C TYR A 649 -9.28 12.55 16.64
N HIS A 650 -9.08 12.31 15.35
CA HIS A 650 -9.30 11.02 14.70
C HIS A 650 -8.30 10.82 13.56
N PHE A 651 -7.97 9.57 13.28
CA PHE A 651 -7.22 9.19 12.08
C PHE A 651 -8.13 8.90 10.89
N ALA A 652 -9.45 8.84 11.07
CA ALA A 652 -10.40 8.49 10.01
C ALA A 652 -10.33 9.42 8.79
N ASP A 653 -10.42 8.85 7.59
CA ASP A 653 -10.54 9.61 6.34
C ASP A 653 -12.00 9.64 5.86
N PHE A 654 -12.76 10.63 6.35
CA PHE A 654 -14.18 10.83 6.03
C PHE A 654 -14.43 11.16 4.54
N SER A 655 -13.40 11.44 3.74
CA SER A 655 -13.56 11.60 2.28
C SER A 655 -13.83 10.28 1.55
N ARG A 656 -13.53 9.14 2.19
CA ARG A 656 -13.55 7.80 1.57
C ARG A 656 -14.85 7.05 1.75
N VAL A 657 -15.61 7.34 2.80
CA VAL A 657 -16.84 6.62 3.17
C VAL A 657 -17.88 7.64 3.59
N GLN A 658 -19.07 7.55 3.01
CA GLN A 658 -20.20 8.41 3.38
C GLN A 658 -20.72 8.05 4.78
N GLN A 659 -21.20 9.05 5.52
CA GLN A 659 -21.69 8.86 6.88
C GLN A 659 -22.84 7.84 6.95
N SER A 660 -23.76 7.85 5.99
CA SER A 660 -24.89 6.89 5.92
C SER A 660 -24.43 5.43 5.77
N GLU A 661 -23.32 5.19 5.07
CA GLU A 661 -22.73 3.87 4.94
C GLU A 661 -22.07 3.43 6.25
N LEU A 662 -21.38 4.36 6.93
CA LEU A 662 -20.77 4.11 8.23
C LEU A 662 -21.83 3.77 9.28
N ASP A 663 -22.92 4.53 9.34
CA ASP A 663 -24.04 4.32 10.27
C ASP A 663 -24.70 2.94 10.07
N LYS A 664 -24.75 2.46 8.83
CA LYS A 664 -25.23 1.11 8.52
C LYS A 664 -24.30 0.04 9.10
N TYR A 665 -22.99 0.22 9.04
CA TYR A 665 -22.03 -0.72 9.63
C TYR A 665 -22.05 -0.67 11.15
N THR A 666 -22.03 0.52 11.76
CA THR A 666 -22.08 0.67 13.22
C THR A 666 -23.40 0.14 13.79
N GLY A 667 -24.54 0.40 13.14
CA GLY A 667 -25.83 -0.16 13.53
C GLY A 667 -25.87 -1.70 13.47
N GLN A 668 -25.25 -2.32 12.46
CA GLN A 668 -25.11 -3.79 12.39
C GLN A 668 -24.26 -4.37 13.52
N LEU A 669 -23.24 -3.62 13.98
CA LEU A 669 -22.38 -4.03 15.09
C LEU A 669 -23.10 -3.88 16.43
N GLY A 670 -23.78 -2.75 16.64
CA GLY A 670 -24.59 -2.50 17.85
C GLY A 670 -25.69 -3.55 18.03
N ALA A 671 -26.42 -3.90 16.96
CA ALA A 671 -27.45 -4.94 16.99
C ALA A 671 -26.91 -6.34 17.34
N ARG A 672 -25.60 -6.57 17.20
CA ARG A 672 -24.91 -7.83 17.52
C ARG A 672 -24.25 -7.81 18.90
N GLY A 673 -24.45 -6.75 19.70
CA GLY A 673 -23.88 -6.63 21.03
C GLY A 673 -22.36 -6.44 21.04
N ILE A 674 -21.78 -5.88 19.97
CA ILE A 674 -20.36 -5.53 19.95
C ILE A 674 -20.14 -4.34 20.90
N ALA A 675 -19.06 -4.40 21.70
CA ALA A 675 -18.74 -3.37 22.68
C ALA A 675 -18.66 -1.97 22.03
N GLN A 676 -19.24 -0.97 22.69
CA GLN A 676 -19.36 0.38 22.14
C GLN A 676 -17.99 1.02 21.85
N TRP A 677 -17.00 0.80 22.72
CA TRP A 677 -15.65 1.35 22.52
C TRP A 677 -14.99 0.87 21.21
N LEU A 678 -15.29 -0.34 20.74
CA LEU A 678 -14.80 -0.84 19.44
C LEU A 678 -15.46 -0.11 18.27
N ILE A 679 -16.73 0.27 18.42
CA ILE A 679 -17.48 1.03 17.42
C ILE A 679 -16.96 2.47 17.39
N ASP A 680 -16.69 3.05 18.57
CA ASP A 680 -16.11 4.38 18.71
C ASP A 680 -14.69 4.44 18.11
N ALA A 681 -13.87 3.40 18.34
CA ALA A 681 -12.56 3.25 17.70
C ALA A 681 -12.66 3.27 16.16
N LEU A 682 -13.62 2.55 15.58
CA LEU A 682 -13.86 2.57 14.13
C LEU A 682 -14.19 3.99 13.66
N GLY A 683 -15.06 4.71 14.38
CA GLY A 683 -15.38 6.12 14.10
C GLY A 683 -14.16 7.05 14.15
N ARG A 684 -13.14 6.70 14.94
CA ARG A 684 -11.85 7.41 15.02
C ARG A 684 -10.84 6.97 13.97
N GLY A 685 -11.16 5.98 13.13
CA GLY A 685 -10.27 5.48 12.08
C GLY A 685 -9.26 4.43 12.57
N ILE A 686 -9.50 3.84 13.74
CA ILE A 686 -8.67 2.81 14.38
C ILE A 686 -9.48 1.50 14.46
N GLY A 687 -8.86 0.36 14.18
CA GLY A 687 -9.53 -0.94 14.29
C GLY A 687 -8.64 -2.03 14.87
N VAL A 688 -9.26 -3.06 15.44
CA VAL A 688 -8.58 -4.26 15.93
C VAL A 688 -8.87 -5.43 14.99
N HIS A 689 -7.89 -6.31 14.75
CA HIS A 689 -8.09 -7.52 13.94
C HIS A 689 -7.33 -8.74 14.47
N HIS A 690 -8.06 -9.68 15.07
CA HIS A 690 -7.54 -11.01 15.42
C HIS A 690 -8.64 -12.05 15.43
N ALA A 691 -8.27 -13.34 15.41
CA ALA A 691 -9.21 -14.46 15.35
C ALA A 691 -10.27 -14.47 16.47
N GLY A 692 -9.95 -13.91 17.64
CA GLY A 692 -10.91 -13.75 18.76
C GLY A 692 -12.05 -12.75 18.52
N MET A 693 -11.91 -11.83 17.55
CA MET A 693 -12.95 -10.85 17.25
C MET A 693 -14.12 -11.46 16.49
N ASN A 694 -15.31 -10.90 16.74
CA ASN A 694 -16.54 -11.27 16.02
C ASN A 694 -16.33 -11.23 14.50
N ARG A 695 -16.84 -12.25 13.80
CA ARG A 695 -16.69 -12.38 12.34
C ARG A 695 -17.20 -11.15 11.59
N LYS A 696 -18.34 -10.60 11.98
CA LYS A 696 -18.94 -9.45 11.30
C LYS A 696 -18.13 -8.17 11.54
N TYR A 697 -17.59 -8.01 12.75
CA TYR A 697 -16.66 -6.92 13.08
C TYR A 697 -15.41 -6.98 12.22
N ARG A 698 -14.75 -8.14 12.13
CA ARG A 698 -13.58 -8.33 11.26
C ARG A 698 -13.89 -7.97 9.81
N GLN A 699 -15.00 -8.45 9.26
CA GLN A 699 -15.42 -8.09 7.90
C GLN A 699 -15.57 -6.58 7.70
N ILE A 700 -16.13 -5.86 8.68
CA ILE A 700 -16.29 -4.41 8.60
C ILE A 700 -14.93 -3.69 8.68
N VAL A 701 -14.04 -4.10 9.58
CA VAL A 701 -12.65 -3.58 9.66
C VAL A 701 -11.96 -3.76 8.30
N GLU A 702 -12.07 -4.96 7.73
CA GLU A 702 -11.47 -5.29 6.44
C GLU A 702 -12.03 -4.41 5.29
N ILE A 703 -13.34 -4.20 5.25
CA ILE A 703 -13.99 -3.33 4.26
C ILE A 703 -13.54 -1.87 4.43
N LEU A 704 -13.62 -1.33 5.64
CA LEU A 704 -13.33 0.09 5.90
C LEU A 704 -11.85 0.43 5.67
N PHE A 705 -10.93 -0.49 5.96
CA PHE A 705 -9.52 -0.31 5.66
C PHE A 705 -9.21 -0.34 4.16
N ARG A 706 -9.82 -1.28 3.42
CA ARG A 706 -9.69 -1.33 1.95
C ARG A 706 -10.24 -0.08 1.27
N LYS A 707 -11.31 0.51 1.82
CA LYS A 707 -11.84 1.80 1.35
C LYS A 707 -10.92 2.98 1.71
N GLY A 708 -9.98 2.81 2.64
CA GLY A 708 -9.07 3.85 3.10
C GLY A 708 -9.61 4.72 4.23
N PHE A 709 -10.77 4.37 4.81
CA PHE A 709 -11.38 5.07 5.94
C PHE A 709 -10.61 4.80 7.23
N LEU A 710 -10.35 3.52 7.54
CA LEU A 710 -9.45 3.17 8.65
C LEU A 710 -8.01 3.44 8.22
N ARG A 711 -7.28 4.18 9.05
CA ARG A 711 -5.88 4.52 8.81
C ARG A 711 -4.92 3.77 9.74
N VAL A 712 -5.43 3.20 10.83
CA VAL A 712 -4.65 2.41 11.79
C VAL A 712 -5.38 1.11 12.07
N ILE A 713 -4.70 -0.02 11.89
CA ILE A 713 -5.17 -1.33 12.36
C ILE A 713 -4.15 -1.91 13.32
N ILE A 714 -4.61 -2.45 14.44
CA ILE A 714 -3.81 -3.25 15.36
C ILE A 714 -4.25 -4.71 15.20
N ALA A 715 -3.34 -5.59 14.77
CA ALA A 715 -3.69 -6.94 14.36
C ALA A 715 -2.68 -8.00 14.79
N THR A 716 -3.13 -9.25 14.87
CA THR A 716 -2.22 -10.39 14.96
C THR A 716 -1.74 -10.83 13.57
N GLY A 717 -0.77 -11.76 13.53
CA GLY A 717 -0.22 -12.29 12.29
C GLY A 717 -1.23 -12.94 11.32
N THR A 718 -2.46 -13.23 11.77
CA THR A 718 -3.52 -13.76 10.88
C THR A 718 -3.88 -12.82 9.74
N LEU A 719 -3.70 -11.50 9.94
CA LEU A 719 -3.92 -10.51 8.88
C LEU A 719 -2.79 -10.49 7.85
N ALA A 720 -1.62 -11.04 8.18
CA ALA A 720 -0.49 -11.14 7.26
C ALA A 720 -0.73 -12.19 6.18
N LEU A 721 -1.60 -13.18 6.43
CA LEU A 721 -1.89 -14.29 5.52
C LEU A 721 -3.14 -14.02 4.67
N GLY A 722 -3.00 -14.09 3.35
CA GLY A 722 -4.13 -14.28 2.44
C GLY A 722 -5.19 -13.16 2.39
N ILE A 723 -4.88 -11.89 2.68
CA ILE A 723 -5.82 -10.79 2.39
C ILE A 723 -5.08 -9.64 1.72
N ASN A 724 -5.63 -9.09 0.64
CA ASN A 724 -5.06 -7.92 -0.02
C ASN A 724 -5.31 -6.63 0.79
N MET A 725 -4.50 -6.45 1.85
CA MET A 725 -4.45 -5.23 2.69
C MET A 725 -3.06 -4.63 2.73
N PRO A 726 -2.55 -4.13 1.60
CA PRO A 726 -1.28 -3.44 1.61
C PRO A 726 -1.45 -2.08 2.30
N CYS A 727 -0.45 -1.67 3.05
CA CYS A 727 -0.40 -0.42 3.81
C CYS A 727 0.88 0.35 3.48
N LYS A 728 0.94 1.64 3.84
CA LYS A 728 2.16 2.43 3.62
C LYS A 728 3.24 2.07 4.64
N THR A 729 2.82 1.80 5.87
CA THR A 729 3.70 1.44 6.99
C THR A 729 3.25 0.16 7.70
N VAL A 730 4.18 -0.75 7.95
CA VAL A 730 4.00 -1.89 8.86
C VAL A 730 4.80 -1.62 10.12
N VAL A 731 4.18 -1.83 11.28
CA VAL A 731 4.85 -1.73 12.57
C VAL A 731 4.84 -3.10 13.25
N PHE A 732 5.99 -3.57 13.71
CA PHE A 732 6.08 -4.69 14.65
C PHE A 732 6.05 -4.12 16.06
N SER A 733 4.92 -4.29 16.74
CA SER A 733 4.58 -3.60 17.98
C SER A 733 4.57 -4.58 19.14
N GLY A 734 5.72 -4.72 19.81
CA GLY A 734 5.96 -5.66 20.91
C GLY A 734 6.66 -6.95 20.46
N ASP A 735 7.43 -7.55 21.38
CA ASP A 735 8.12 -8.83 21.13
C ASP A 735 7.20 -10.04 21.35
N SER A 736 7.48 -11.13 20.63
CA SER A 736 6.78 -12.39 20.76
C SER A 736 7.63 -13.55 20.25
N VAL A 737 7.39 -14.74 20.82
CA VAL A 737 7.92 -16.00 20.29
C VAL A 737 7.36 -16.32 18.90
N PHE A 738 6.13 -15.88 18.62
CA PHE A 738 5.48 -16.07 17.31
C PHE A 738 5.97 -15.08 16.26
N LEU A 739 6.71 -14.03 16.64
CA LEU A 739 7.42 -13.19 15.68
C LEU A 739 8.68 -13.92 15.20
N THR A 740 8.47 -14.82 14.23
CA THR A 740 9.50 -15.61 13.55
C THR A 740 9.98 -14.90 12.29
N ALA A 741 11.08 -15.40 11.70
CA ALA A 741 11.64 -14.87 10.45
C ALA A 741 10.66 -14.95 9.26
N LEU A 742 9.83 -16.00 9.22
CA LEU A 742 8.77 -16.19 8.22
C LEU A 742 7.65 -15.15 8.41
N ASN A 743 7.11 -15.09 9.63
CA ASN A 743 6.04 -14.17 9.98
C ASN A 743 6.46 -12.71 9.78
N PHE A 744 7.71 -12.36 10.11
CA PHE A 744 8.29 -11.04 9.82
C PHE A 744 8.23 -10.72 8.33
N ARG A 745 8.66 -11.62 7.44
CA ARG A 745 8.65 -11.38 5.99
C ARG A 745 7.25 -11.26 5.40
N GLN A 746 6.33 -12.11 5.86
CA GLN A 746 4.92 -12.05 5.45
C GLN A 746 4.26 -10.73 5.88
N CYS A 747 4.48 -10.31 7.13
CA CYS A 747 3.99 -9.04 7.66
C CYS A 747 4.63 -7.84 6.94
N ALA A 748 5.97 -7.79 6.86
CA ALA A 748 6.70 -6.70 6.24
C ALA A 748 6.38 -6.57 4.74
N GLY A 749 6.09 -7.69 4.06
CA GLY A 749 5.65 -7.72 2.68
C GLY A 749 4.29 -7.05 2.40
N ARG A 750 3.56 -6.63 3.44
CA ARG A 750 2.35 -5.80 3.32
C ARG A 750 2.64 -4.30 3.22
N ALA A 751 3.85 -3.86 3.61
CA ALA A 751 4.27 -2.48 3.43
C ALA A 751 4.54 -2.18 1.96
N GLY A 752 4.08 -1.02 1.50
CA GLY A 752 4.20 -0.59 0.11
C GLY A 752 3.05 -1.11 -0.77
N ARG A 753 2.04 -0.27 -0.98
CA ARG A 753 0.91 -0.59 -1.86
C ARG A 753 1.33 -0.41 -3.33
N ARG A 754 1.36 -1.50 -4.10
CA ARG A 754 1.63 -1.42 -5.54
C ARG A 754 0.64 -0.44 -6.21
N GLY A 755 1.18 0.48 -7.01
CA GLY A 755 0.42 1.52 -7.70
C GLY A 755 0.12 2.77 -6.85
N PHE A 756 0.38 2.74 -5.54
CA PHE A 756 0.14 3.89 -4.65
C PHE A 756 1.40 4.34 -3.92
N ASP A 757 2.17 3.42 -3.35
CA ASP A 757 3.38 3.71 -2.59
C ASP A 757 4.62 3.11 -3.29
N LEU A 758 5.59 3.97 -3.60
CA LEU A 758 6.87 3.55 -4.18
C LEU A 758 7.80 2.90 -3.15
N LEU A 759 7.61 3.22 -1.87
CA LEU A 759 8.39 2.74 -0.73
C LEU A 759 7.45 2.21 0.36
N GLY A 760 7.80 1.09 0.98
CA GLY A 760 7.13 0.58 2.17
C GLY A 760 7.97 0.81 3.43
N ASN A 761 7.37 1.35 4.47
CA ASN A 761 8.05 1.58 5.75
C ASN A 761 7.81 0.40 6.70
N VAL A 762 8.86 -0.06 7.35
CA VAL A 762 8.82 -1.12 8.37
C VAL A 762 9.41 -0.55 9.66
N VAL A 763 8.62 -0.54 10.73
CA VAL A 763 9.01 0.06 12.02
C VAL A 763 9.03 -1.01 13.09
N PHE A 764 10.07 -1.05 13.93
CA PHE A 764 10.14 -1.89 15.12
C PHE A 764 9.89 -1.04 16.37
N GLN A 765 8.88 -1.40 17.15
CA GLN A 765 8.44 -0.69 18.36
C GLN A 765 8.36 -1.67 19.54
N GLY A 766 9.08 -1.40 20.63
CA GLY A 766 9.06 -2.26 21.82
C GLY A 766 9.61 -3.67 21.57
N ILE A 767 10.62 -3.80 20.71
CA ILE A 767 11.32 -5.05 20.38
C ILE A 767 12.81 -4.84 20.64
N SER A 768 13.51 -5.82 21.20
CA SER A 768 14.95 -5.70 21.44
C SER A 768 15.74 -5.62 20.13
N ARG A 769 16.83 -4.83 20.11
CA ARG A 769 17.71 -4.71 18.94
C ARG A 769 18.27 -6.07 18.49
N GLU A 770 18.59 -6.96 19.43
CA GLU A 770 19.04 -8.33 19.14
C GLU A 770 17.98 -9.14 18.39
N LYS A 771 16.71 -9.04 18.80
CA LYS A 771 15.60 -9.67 18.09
C LYS A 771 15.46 -9.08 16.69
N VAL A 772 15.57 -7.76 16.52
CA VAL A 772 15.53 -7.10 15.20
C VAL A 772 16.66 -7.63 14.29
N CYS A 773 17.90 -7.66 14.76
CA CYS A 773 19.02 -8.23 14.01
C CYS A 773 18.76 -9.69 13.63
N ARG A 774 18.23 -10.49 14.56
CA ARG A 774 17.86 -11.89 14.31
C ARG A 774 16.77 -12.01 13.23
N LEU A 775 15.73 -11.18 13.26
CA LEU A 775 14.65 -11.22 12.27
C LEU A 775 15.12 -10.89 10.86
N ILE A 776 16.02 -9.91 10.73
CA ILE A 776 16.58 -9.49 9.43
C ILE A 776 17.61 -10.51 8.92
N SER A 777 18.47 -11.07 9.79
CA SER A 777 19.55 -11.99 9.41
C SER A 777 19.15 -13.47 9.33
N SER A 778 18.01 -13.88 9.89
CA SER A 778 17.54 -15.26 9.81
C SER A 778 17.10 -15.62 8.40
N ARG A 779 17.50 -16.80 7.90
CA ARG A 779 17.03 -17.36 6.63
C ARG A 779 15.54 -17.70 6.70
N LEU A 780 14.89 -17.75 5.54
CA LEU A 780 13.56 -18.35 5.44
C LEU A 780 13.64 -19.83 5.82
N PRO A 781 12.65 -20.36 6.56
CA PRO A 781 12.61 -21.78 6.83
C PRO A 781 12.41 -22.54 5.52
N ASP A 782 13.10 -23.66 5.40
CA ASP A 782 12.90 -24.59 4.30
C ASP A 782 11.52 -25.24 4.41
N LEU A 783 10.91 -25.50 3.26
CA LEU A 783 9.70 -26.30 3.18
C LEU A 783 10.10 -27.75 3.36
N ASN A 784 9.78 -28.31 4.52
CA ASN A 784 9.94 -29.71 4.81
C ASN A 784 8.63 -30.46 4.51
N GLY A 785 8.74 -31.64 3.89
CA GLY A 785 7.60 -32.52 3.66
C GLY A 785 7.04 -33.06 4.98
N HIS A 786 5.74 -33.31 5.00
CA HIS A 786 5.07 -34.04 6.05
C HIS A 786 4.82 -35.47 5.57
N PHE A 787 4.73 -36.45 6.46
CA PHE A 787 4.30 -37.78 6.02
C PHE A 787 2.82 -37.69 5.63
N PRO A 788 2.43 -37.83 4.34
CA PRO A 788 1.12 -37.40 3.87
C PRO A 788 0.04 -38.48 4.10
N ILE A 789 0.22 -39.35 5.11
CA ILE A 789 -0.70 -40.44 5.41
C ILE A 789 -1.40 -40.13 6.73
N THR A 790 -2.72 -40.13 6.68
CA THR A 790 -3.59 -40.10 7.87
C THR A 790 -4.48 -41.33 7.85
N THR A 791 -4.95 -41.78 9.01
CA THR A 791 -5.89 -42.90 9.10
C THR A 791 -7.12 -42.67 8.21
N THR A 792 -7.61 -41.43 8.14
CA THR A 792 -8.75 -41.05 7.29
C THR A 792 -8.45 -41.10 5.80
N LEU A 793 -7.20 -40.90 5.36
CA LEU A 793 -6.85 -41.04 3.94
C LEU A 793 -6.78 -42.52 3.53
N VAL A 794 -6.34 -43.38 4.45
CA VAL A 794 -6.17 -44.82 4.21
C VAL A 794 -7.51 -45.55 4.17
N LEU A 795 -8.45 -45.14 5.03
CA LEU A 795 -9.83 -45.63 5.06
C LEU A 795 -10.65 -45.05 3.89
#